data_AF-A0A7I8VVG0-F1
#
_entry.id   AF-A0A7I8VVG0-F1
#
_cell.length_a   1.000
_cell.length_b   1.000
_cell.length_c   1.000
_cell.angle_alpha   90.00
_cell.angle_beta   90.00
_cell.angle_gamma   90.00
#
_symmetry.space_group_name_H-M   'P 1'
#
loop_
_entity.id
_entity.type
_entity.pdbx_description
1 polymer ?
#
loop_
_entity_poly.entity_id
_entity_poly.type
_entity_poly.pdbx_seq_one_letter_code
_entity_poly.pdbx_strand_id
1 'polypeptide(L)'
;MQVLFTSGKTGRSQAVYTPVNVYYMRRSSSSSSDEPQSASEEEELVFDSLDLTDQQPEDSEKPLMTARPKARIRSVRITPYRSRIEKFVWNFIYLLLFTAFLGSVACFIVYFVSTYSEPVRKGCSKITVEDVWVKGIPKLTTESALRMVEANGDGILDVVIGFGTGAEAFFIDPVVCDIYFNSKKPCGGGVLTLDGKTGEEIWRVYTEHEIFALNCQEDLDGDSWKDCVCGGRGATLLAFSPKRKRIIWRYNDTASLLWQSNFYTAQFVPDLNFDGTRDVLEVHGGDPFGEPGRKTRVVGRLILLDGRTGKVLQWVNVPDERESYYSPVLFQYRKEWTILFGTGGETHGGSLWYIALADLVEGRIEKAHKIYTDPYKGLMTPPVITDITNDGVKDLIFSSFNSSVLAFDGKDLTVLLWNFTAKGTESYSTPSVGYYNNDSVPDFLVKFSVGPGFPLYYSAKSVVLDGRNGKPLTKFVESEIATQSSPLTWSFEESGQDIFIFWKADCSRNGSLHYKEEFEFLKGTNVHEQSRSDFCQLKHKQTGYGELIGMSDVMKDFSVLYDSRLRFKEEHSAWVNTTKEALDYLERNKPKLPFFGDDMPHKRKRRHIGLHDAEGIQRYISSGTLAPPLQSNSIDNSIHLLFAVYWFYPAKTSVLFPKDKVCIDEGMKLEKRRFTASGKYYGMDRDGYERVITEECLKKSNKSTNIQFQKEYDPYNLHMGQTTIYRIKLTCDCKDCKTKKFEHQTWPSYMGPFTDSNTFI
;
A
#
# COMPACT_ATOMS: atom_id res chain seq x y z
N MET A 1 52.16 14.42 13.08
CA MET A 1 53.35 13.72 13.65
C MET A 1 53.41 12.31 13.10
N GLN A 2 54.60 11.69 13.02
CA GLN A 2 54.77 10.30 12.57
C GLN A 2 54.70 9.32 13.76
N VAL A 3 54.01 8.18 13.60
CA VAL A 3 54.25 6.83 14.17
C VAL A 3 53.38 5.90 13.31
N LEU A 4 53.92 5.29 12.24
CA LEU A 4 54.55 3.95 12.16
C LEU A 4 53.57 2.76 12.02
N PHE A 5 53.80 1.95 10.99
CA PHE A 5 53.14 0.66 10.74
C PHE A 5 53.74 -0.47 11.60
N THR A 6 52.91 -1.43 12.00
CA THR A 6 53.32 -2.84 12.18
C THR A 6 52.22 -3.78 11.70
N SER A 7 52.56 -4.77 10.87
CA SER A 7 51.66 -5.85 10.47
C SER A 7 51.83 -7.07 11.37
N GLY A 8 50.74 -7.81 11.60
CA GLY A 8 50.73 -9.05 12.40
C GLY A 8 49.78 -10.07 11.80
N LYS A 9 50.24 -11.32 11.63
CA LYS A 9 49.47 -12.41 11.01
C LYS A 9 48.90 -13.39 12.05
N THR A 10 47.71 -13.90 11.73
CA THR A 10 47.20 -15.25 12.07
C THR A 10 47.25 -15.72 13.54
N GLY A 11 46.07 -15.82 14.16
CA GLY A 11 45.81 -16.68 15.32
C GLY A 11 44.59 -17.57 15.05
N ARG A 12 44.64 -18.86 15.40
CA ARG A 12 43.58 -19.85 15.09
C ARG A 12 43.28 -20.73 16.31
N SER A 13 42.17 -20.45 16.99
CA SER A 13 41.63 -21.24 18.11
C SER A 13 40.11 -21.26 17.99
N GLN A 14 39.51 -22.34 17.50
CA GLN A 14 39.00 -23.45 18.33
C GLN A 14 37.93 -23.01 19.34
N ALA A 15 36.68 -23.36 19.04
CA ALA A 15 35.55 -23.22 19.95
C ALA A 15 35.60 -24.28 21.05
N VAL A 16 35.16 -23.91 22.26
CA VAL A 16 34.91 -24.82 23.37
C VAL A 16 33.43 -24.73 23.74
N TYR A 17 32.67 -25.77 23.44
CA TYR A 17 31.31 -25.94 23.93
C TYR A 17 31.35 -26.59 25.33
N THR A 18 30.72 -25.95 26.31
CA THR A 18 30.41 -26.58 27.62
C THR A 18 28.89 -26.57 27.84
N PRO A 19 28.23 -27.74 27.88
CA PRO A 19 26.82 -27.82 28.23
C PRO A 19 26.63 -27.75 29.75
N VAL A 20 25.53 -27.14 30.20
CA VAL A 20 25.04 -27.25 31.59
C VAL A 20 23.70 -27.96 31.56
N ASN A 21 23.57 -29.04 32.33
CA ASN A 21 22.40 -29.91 32.31
C ASN A 21 21.25 -29.43 33.20
N VAL A 22 20.05 -29.80 32.76
CA VAL A 22 18.78 -29.69 33.50
C VAL A 22 18.85 -30.44 34.83
N TYR A 23 18.22 -29.88 35.88
CA TYR A 23 17.78 -30.63 37.07
C TYR A 23 16.26 -30.54 37.21
N TYR A 24 15.63 -31.66 37.57
CA TYR A 24 14.17 -31.85 37.63
C TYR A 24 13.77 -32.48 38.97
N MET A 25 13.01 -31.75 39.81
CA MET A 25 12.10 -32.29 40.83
C MET A 25 10.96 -31.26 41.04
N ARG A 26 9.65 -31.52 40.98
CA ARG A 26 8.75 -32.70 41.08
C ARG A 26 8.13 -32.93 42.47
N ARG A 27 6.93 -32.35 42.66
CA ARG A 27 5.77 -32.75 43.49
C ARG A 27 4.54 -32.04 42.86
N SER A 28 3.34 -32.57 42.60
CA SER A 28 2.40 -33.51 43.28
C SER A 28 1.86 -32.96 44.62
N SER A 29 0.56 -32.84 44.89
CA SER A 29 -0.70 -33.05 44.12
C SER A 29 -1.85 -32.31 44.86
N SER A 30 -3.18 -32.49 44.74
CA SER A 30 -4.10 -33.42 44.04
C SER A 30 -5.56 -32.90 44.19
N SER A 31 -6.50 -33.37 43.34
CA SER A 31 -7.99 -33.31 43.51
C SER A 31 -8.66 -31.91 43.57
N SER A 32 -9.95 -31.72 43.25
CA SER A 32 -11.03 -32.61 42.77
C SER A 32 -12.06 -31.85 41.89
N SER A 33 -13.11 -32.56 41.47
CA SER A 33 -14.33 -32.13 40.75
C SER A 33 -15.10 -30.98 41.45
N ASP A 34 -16.06 -30.30 40.80
CA ASP A 34 -17.43 -30.80 40.53
C ASP A 34 -18.13 -30.18 39.29
N GLU A 35 -19.18 -30.88 38.81
CA GLU A 35 -20.08 -30.54 37.70
C GLU A 35 -21.54 -30.68 38.21
N PRO A 36 -22.51 -29.86 37.76
CA PRO A 36 -23.47 -30.27 36.71
C PRO A 36 -23.74 -29.13 35.69
N GLN A 37 -24.21 -29.32 34.44
CA GLN A 37 -25.48 -29.92 33.94
C GLN A 37 -26.76 -29.24 34.50
N SER A 38 -27.88 -29.06 33.79
CA SER A 38 -28.25 -28.87 32.36
C SER A 38 -29.80 -28.74 32.28
N ALA A 39 -30.39 -28.52 31.08
CA ALA A 39 -31.84 -28.60 30.75
C ALA A 39 -32.76 -27.43 31.21
N SER A 40 -33.96 -27.17 30.67
CA SER A 40 -34.53 -27.14 29.28
C SER A 40 -36.01 -26.65 29.35
N GLU A 41 -36.81 -26.75 28.25
CA GLU A 41 -38.29 -26.50 28.16
C GLU A 41 -38.68 -24.98 28.13
N GLU A 42 -39.46 -24.38 27.20
CA GLU A 42 -40.44 -24.78 26.15
C GLU A 42 -41.72 -25.47 26.70
N GLU A 43 -42.99 -25.15 26.35
CA GLU A 43 -43.68 -24.34 25.31
C GLU A 43 -44.71 -23.37 25.97
N GLU A 44 -45.11 -22.21 25.44
CA GLU A 44 -46.06 -21.87 24.33
C GLU A 44 -47.57 -22.16 24.55
N LEU A 45 -48.42 -21.16 24.17
CA LEU A 45 -49.85 -21.17 23.77
C LEU A 45 -50.46 -19.78 24.11
N VAL A 46 -50.55 -18.80 23.20
CA VAL A 46 -51.47 -18.67 22.03
C VAL A 46 -52.94 -18.45 22.40
N PHE A 47 -53.46 -17.26 22.11
CA PHE A 47 -54.75 -17.04 21.43
C PHE A 47 -54.76 -15.66 20.75
N ASP A 48 -55.56 -15.51 19.70
CA ASP A 48 -55.47 -14.42 18.70
C ASP A 48 -56.84 -13.79 18.37
N SER A 49 -56.79 -12.62 17.71
CA SER A 49 -57.80 -12.03 16.81
C SER A 49 -59.03 -11.26 17.36
N LEU A 50 -59.28 -10.08 16.75
CA LEU A 50 -60.57 -9.56 16.23
C LEU A 50 -61.75 -9.27 17.19
N ASP A 51 -62.60 -8.25 17.01
CA ASP A 51 -62.58 -7.05 16.14
C ASP A 51 -63.54 -5.93 16.61
N LEU A 52 -63.40 -4.72 16.03
CA LEU A 52 -64.38 -3.64 15.73
C LEU A 52 -65.53 -3.14 16.67
N THR A 53 -65.81 -1.83 16.50
CA THR A 53 -67.09 -1.08 16.66
C THR A 53 -67.68 -0.70 18.04
N ASP A 54 -67.44 0.57 18.41
CA ASP A 54 -68.42 1.69 18.41
C ASP A 54 -69.79 1.56 19.13
N GLN A 55 -70.02 2.40 20.16
CA GLN A 55 -71.21 3.28 20.25
C GLN A 55 -71.13 4.35 21.37
N GLN A 56 -71.82 5.47 21.16
CA GLN A 56 -72.02 6.59 22.10
C GLN A 56 -73.39 6.47 22.81
N PRO A 57 -73.64 7.18 23.94
CA PRO A 57 -74.66 8.25 23.87
C PRO A 57 -74.41 9.47 24.79
N GLU A 58 -75.37 10.41 24.79
CA GLU A 58 -75.36 11.72 25.46
C GLU A 58 -76.22 11.78 26.76
N ASP A 59 -76.40 13.01 27.25
CA ASP A 59 -77.50 13.52 28.10
C ASP A 59 -77.54 13.18 29.61
N SER A 60 -78.42 13.86 30.37
CA SER A 60 -78.31 15.23 30.95
C SER A 60 -79.53 15.45 31.87
N GLU A 61 -79.49 16.44 32.80
CA GLU A 61 -80.71 17.22 33.17
C GLU A 61 -80.41 18.48 34.03
N LYS A 62 -81.47 19.19 34.45
CA LYS A 62 -81.48 20.59 34.98
C LYS A 62 -81.97 20.68 36.43
N PRO A 63 -81.98 21.88 37.03
CA PRO A 63 -83.28 22.42 37.48
C PRO A 63 -83.54 23.90 37.12
N LEU A 64 -84.68 24.45 37.56
CA LEU A 64 -85.29 25.72 37.09
C LEU A 64 -85.42 26.81 38.19
N MET A 65 -85.63 28.07 37.74
CA MET A 65 -86.56 29.12 38.27
C MET A 65 -86.62 29.43 39.80
N THR A 66 -86.68 30.66 40.32
CA THR A 66 -87.07 32.02 39.83
C THR A 66 -86.04 33.09 40.35
N ALA A 67 -86.23 34.40 40.65
CA ALA A 67 -87.37 35.34 40.77
C ALA A 67 -86.98 36.84 40.60
N ARG A 68 -87.88 37.75 41.02
CA ARG A 68 -87.83 39.23 41.06
C ARG A 68 -88.67 39.71 42.30
N PRO A 69 -88.68 40.99 42.79
CA PRO A 69 -88.38 42.25 42.08
C PRO A 69 -87.72 43.43 42.87
N LYS A 70 -87.40 44.51 42.11
CA LYS A 70 -87.43 45.97 42.42
C LYS A 70 -87.21 46.50 43.87
N ALA A 71 -86.19 47.36 44.02
CA ALA A 71 -86.19 48.53 44.91
C ALA A 71 -85.50 49.75 44.22
N ARG A 72 -85.69 50.99 44.71
CA ARG A 72 -85.39 52.23 43.95
C ARG A 72 -84.95 53.39 44.86
N ILE A 73 -83.67 53.78 44.84
CA ILE A 73 -83.15 55.00 45.51
C ILE A 73 -82.35 55.87 44.50
N ARG A 74 -82.21 57.16 44.82
CA ARG A 74 -81.82 58.25 43.91
C ARG A 74 -80.33 58.31 43.56
N SER A 75 -80.06 58.96 42.43
CA SER A 75 -78.74 59.34 41.93
C SER A 75 -78.04 60.42 42.77
N VAL A 76 -76.72 60.31 42.89
CA VAL A 76 -75.80 61.46 43.01
C VAL A 76 -74.79 61.36 41.87
N ARG A 77 -74.46 62.48 41.21
CA ARG A 77 -73.46 62.50 40.13
C ARG A 77 -72.05 62.59 40.71
N ILE A 78 -71.16 61.70 40.31
CA ILE A 78 -69.72 61.98 40.23
C ILE A 78 -69.23 61.54 38.85
N THR A 79 -68.69 62.48 38.07
CA THR A 79 -68.09 62.22 36.77
C THR A 79 -66.57 62.09 36.90
N PRO A 80 -65.96 60.98 36.48
CA PRO A 80 -64.53 60.93 36.20
C PRO A 80 -64.29 61.07 34.68
N TYR A 81 -63.63 62.17 34.31
CA TYR A 81 -63.10 62.42 32.96
C TYR A 81 -61.87 61.52 32.73
N ARG A 82 -62.07 60.28 32.25
CA ARG A 82 -61.00 59.35 31.83
C ARG A 82 -61.51 58.38 30.76
N SER A 83 -61.11 58.56 29.49
CA SER A 83 -61.37 57.58 28.42
C SER A 83 -60.47 57.66 27.17
N ARG A 84 -59.49 58.58 27.12
CA ARG A 84 -58.50 58.67 26.02
C ARG A 84 -57.12 58.13 26.37
N ILE A 85 -56.62 58.35 27.60
CA ILE A 85 -55.27 57.93 28.00
C ILE A 85 -55.18 56.39 28.07
N GLU A 86 -56.16 55.70 28.67
CA GLU A 86 -56.14 54.24 28.80
C GLU A 86 -56.08 53.53 27.44
N LYS A 87 -56.86 53.97 26.44
CA LYS A 87 -56.78 53.40 25.08
C LYS A 87 -55.43 53.65 24.42
N PHE A 88 -54.77 54.78 24.70
CA PHE A 88 -53.44 55.07 24.18
C PHE A 88 -52.37 54.19 24.86
N VAL A 89 -52.45 54.03 26.18
CA VAL A 89 -51.57 53.15 26.97
C VAL A 89 -51.74 51.69 26.55
N TRP A 90 -52.97 51.18 26.43
CA TRP A 90 -53.21 49.82 25.95
C TRP A 90 -52.73 49.60 24.52
N ASN A 91 -52.97 50.54 23.59
CA ASN A 91 -52.43 50.42 22.23
C ASN A 91 -50.89 50.43 22.20
N PHE A 92 -50.24 51.20 23.08
CA PHE A 92 -48.78 51.22 23.20
C PHE A 92 -48.24 49.91 23.82
N ILE A 93 -48.94 49.34 24.80
CA ILE A 93 -48.63 48.02 25.36
C ILE A 93 -48.82 46.92 24.30
N TYR A 94 -49.90 46.93 23.52
CA TYR A 94 -50.09 45.99 22.42
C TYR A 94 -49.02 46.14 21.33
N LEU A 95 -48.59 47.37 21.02
CA LEU A 95 -47.48 47.60 20.08
C LEU A 95 -46.17 47.02 20.62
N LEU A 96 -45.84 47.26 21.90
CA LEU A 96 -44.66 46.69 22.56
C LEU A 96 -44.69 45.15 22.57
N LEU A 97 -45.82 44.55 22.97
CA LEU A 97 -46.01 43.10 22.97
C LEU A 97 -45.93 42.50 21.56
N PHE A 98 -46.46 43.19 20.55
CA PHE A 98 -46.37 42.77 19.16
C PHE A 98 -44.93 42.86 18.62
N THR A 99 -44.18 43.93 18.95
CA THR A 99 -42.75 44.01 18.60
C THR A 99 -41.90 42.98 19.35
N ALA A 100 -42.22 42.66 20.60
CA ALA A 100 -41.55 41.61 21.37
C ALA A 100 -41.86 40.22 20.81
N PHE A 101 -43.10 39.97 20.34
CA PHE A 101 -43.50 38.75 19.66
C PHE A 101 -42.84 38.60 18.28
N LEU A 102 -42.77 39.67 17.48
CA LEU A 102 -42.02 39.65 16.22
C LEU A 102 -40.52 39.41 16.47
N GLY A 103 -39.95 40.01 17.53
CA GLY A 103 -38.59 39.77 17.96
C GLY A 103 -38.35 38.32 18.41
N SER A 104 -39.27 37.73 19.18
CA SER A 104 -39.15 36.33 19.61
C SER A 104 -39.33 35.36 18.44
N VAL A 105 -40.26 35.61 17.51
CA VAL A 105 -40.42 34.85 16.27
C VAL A 105 -39.19 34.97 15.37
N ALA A 106 -38.60 36.16 15.22
CA ALA A 106 -37.35 36.34 14.49
C ALA A 106 -36.19 35.56 15.14
N CYS A 107 -36.04 35.63 16.46
CA CYS A 107 -35.06 34.82 17.20
C CYS A 107 -35.34 33.31 17.07
N PHE A 108 -36.61 32.89 17.05
CA PHE A 108 -36.98 31.49 16.86
C PHE A 108 -36.65 31.01 15.44
N ILE A 109 -36.90 31.84 14.41
CA ILE A 109 -36.51 31.55 13.03
C ILE A 109 -34.99 31.48 12.90
N VAL A 110 -34.23 32.43 13.47
CA VAL A 110 -32.76 32.39 13.47
C VAL A 110 -32.23 31.15 14.20
N TYR A 111 -32.80 30.81 15.36
CA TYR A 111 -32.45 29.61 16.11
C TYR A 111 -32.75 28.33 15.30
N PHE A 112 -33.94 28.22 14.71
CA PHE A 112 -34.37 27.07 13.91
C PHE A 112 -33.53 26.93 12.63
N VAL A 113 -33.21 28.03 11.95
CA VAL A 113 -32.27 28.05 10.82
C VAL A 113 -30.86 27.64 11.28
N SER A 114 -30.39 28.09 12.44
CA SER A 114 -29.06 27.71 12.97
C SER A 114 -28.96 26.28 13.49
N THR A 115 -30.10 25.60 13.75
CA THR A 115 -30.15 24.22 14.25
C THR A 115 -30.60 23.20 13.21
N TYR A 116 -31.32 23.62 12.15
CA TYR A 116 -31.73 22.77 11.02
C TYR A 116 -31.04 23.08 9.69
N SER A 117 -30.28 24.18 9.58
CA SER A 117 -29.20 24.21 8.60
C SER A 117 -28.10 23.29 9.11
N GLU A 118 -28.04 22.08 8.58
CA GLU A 118 -26.76 21.38 8.54
C GLU A 118 -25.72 22.34 7.95
N PRO A 119 -24.53 22.50 8.57
CA PRO A 119 -23.48 23.25 7.93
C PRO A 119 -23.10 22.50 6.65
N VAL A 120 -23.32 23.12 5.50
CA VAL A 120 -22.94 22.55 4.20
C VAL A 120 -21.44 22.26 4.25
N ARG A 121 -21.07 20.98 4.41
CA ARG A 121 -19.67 20.58 4.54
C ARG A 121 -18.94 21.02 3.27
N LYS A 122 -18.05 22.01 3.42
CA LYS A 122 -17.10 22.34 2.37
C LYS A 122 -16.20 21.15 2.15
N GLY A 123 -15.84 20.91 0.89
CA GLY A 123 -14.99 19.79 0.49
C GLY A 123 -15.41 19.25 -0.87
N CYS A 124 -14.83 18.12 -1.25
CA CYS A 124 -15.03 17.56 -2.57
C CYS A 124 -16.23 16.62 -2.61
N SER A 125 -17.27 16.97 -3.38
CA SER A 125 -18.47 16.12 -3.51
C SER A 125 -18.28 14.99 -4.53
N LYS A 126 -17.48 15.24 -5.58
CA LYS A 126 -17.15 14.32 -6.67
C LYS A 126 -15.87 14.78 -7.37
N ILE A 127 -15.11 13.85 -7.96
CA ILE A 127 -14.00 14.16 -8.86
C ILE A 127 -14.41 13.90 -10.31
N THR A 128 -14.05 14.82 -11.22
CA THR A 128 -14.03 14.56 -12.67
C THR A 128 -12.60 14.30 -13.14
N VAL A 129 -12.48 13.47 -14.17
CA VAL A 129 -11.19 13.03 -14.72
C VAL A 129 -11.12 13.36 -16.21
N GLU A 130 -9.98 13.92 -16.62
CA GLU A 130 -9.64 14.20 -18.01
C GLU A 130 -8.27 13.58 -18.33
N ASP A 131 -8.14 12.89 -19.46
CA ASP A 131 -6.83 12.42 -19.92
C ASP A 131 -6.00 13.58 -20.44
N VAL A 132 -4.74 13.67 -20.01
CA VAL A 132 -3.77 14.66 -20.49
C VAL A 132 -2.85 14.01 -21.53
N TRP A 133 -2.29 12.85 -21.18
CA TRP A 133 -1.69 11.91 -22.13
C TRP A 133 -1.64 10.50 -21.56
N VAL A 134 -1.52 9.51 -22.44
CA VAL A 134 -1.38 8.08 -22.11
C VAL A 134 -0.27 7.49 -22.98
N LYS A 135 0.72 6.83 -22.36
CA LYS A 135 1.89 6.28 -23.06
C LYS A 135 2.05 4.80 -22.77
N GLY A 136 1.80 3.96 -23.78
CA GLY A 136 2.12 2.53 -23.77
C GLY A 136 3.58 2.27 -24.14
N ILE A 137 4.26 1.40 -23.40
CA ILE A 137 5.68 1.07 -23.57
C ILE A 137 5.88 -0.45 -23.52
N PRO A 138 6.25 -1.10 -24.63
CA PRO A 138 6.39 -2.56 -24.68
C PRO A 138 7.57 -3.09 -23.88
N LYS A 139 7.46 -4.35 -23.45
CA LYS A 139 8.49 -5.16 -22.78
C LYS A 139 8.98 -4.65 -21.42
N LEU A 140 8.31 -3.63 -20.86
CA LEU A 140 8.64 -3.13 -19.54
C LEU A 140 7.66 -3.66 -18.49
N THR A 141 8.16 -3.76 -17.26
CA THR A 141 7.40 -3.90 -16.01
C THR A 141 7.87 -2.78 -15.08
N THR A 142 7.09 -2.43 -14.04
CA THR A 142 7.57 -1.43 -13.08
C THR A 142 6.96 -1.62 -11.70
N GLU A 143 7.80 -1.98 -10.74
CA GLU A 143 7.48 -1.88 -9.32
C GLU A 143 7.88 -0.51 -8.73
N SER A 144 8.20 0.47 -9.59
CA SER A 144 8.78 1.76 -9.21
C SER A 144 7.74 2.86 -8.93
N ALA A 145 8.09 3.75 -8.01
CA ALA A 145 7.38 5.02 -7.84
C ALA A 145 7.90 6.08 -8.82
N LEU A 146 6.99 6.85 -9.40
CA LEU A 146 7.35 7.90 -10.35
C LEU A 146 7.94 9.11 -9.62
N ARG A 147 8.87 9.82 -10.28
CA ARG A 147 9.47 11.07 -9.82
C ARG A 147 9.31 12.16 -10.87
N MET A 148 9.14 13.41 -10.42
CA MET A 148 8.95 14.58 -11.28
C MET A 148 10.16 15.51 -11.15
N VAL A 149 10.90 15.72 -12.23
CA VAL A 149 12.11 16.57 -12.29
C VAL A 149 12.22 17.23 -13.66
N GLU A 150 12.75 18.44 -13.75
CA GLU A 150 13.06 19.08 -15.04
C GLU A 150 14.20 18.30 -15.74
N ALA A 151 14.01 17.91 -17.02
CA ALA A 151 15.04 17.22 -17.81
C ALA A 151 15.22 17.79 -19.23
N ASN A 152 14.26 18.56 -19.76
CA ASN A 152 14.33 19.17 -21.10
C ASN A 152 14.62 20.69 -21.10
N GLY A 153 14.21 21.46 -20.08
CA GLY A 153 14.35 22.92 -20.02
C GLY A 153 13.18 23.72 -20.61
N ASP A 154 11.99 23.13 -20.75
CA ASP A 154 10.77 23.81 -21.17
C ASP A 154 9.93 24.38 -20.01
N GLY A 155 10.35 24.12 -18.76
CA GLY A 155 9.72 24.59 -17.52
C GLY A 155 8.61 23.68 -16.99
N ILE A 156 8.48 22.46 -17.52
CA ILE A 156 7.52 21.46 -17.09
C ILE A 156 8.29 20.26 -16.55
N LEU A 157 8.01 19.87 -15.30
CA LEU A 157 8.63 18.69 -14.71
C LEU A 157 8.34 17.43 -15.55
N ASP A 158 9.43 16.79 -15.98
CA ASP A 158 9.50 15.53 -16.71
C ASP A 158 9.38 14.33 -15.75
N VAL A 159 9.06 13.16 -16.31
CA VAL A 159 8.74 11.95 -15.55
C VAL A 159 9.93 11.00 -15.56
N VAL A 160 10.45 10.66 -14.38
CA VAL A 160 11.44 9.59 -14.19
C VAL A 160 10.76 8.36 -13.59
N ILE A 161 11.04 7.19 -14.16
CA ILE A 161 10.49 5.90 -13.71
C ILE A 161 11.53 4.78 -13.84
N GLY A 162 11.68 3.98 -12.78
CA GLY A 162 12.45 2.75 -12.79
C GLY A 162 11.65 1.61 -13.43
N PHE A 163 12.32 0.73 -14.18
CA PHE A 163 11.68 -0.39 -14.83
C PHE A 163 12.44 -1.71 -14.66
N GLY A 164 11.68 -2.80 -14.62
CA GLY A 164 12.12 -4.14 -14.98
C GLY A 164 11.74 -4.46 -16.43
N THR A 165 12.15 -5.63 -16.90
CA THR A 165 11.81 -6.13 -18.26
C THR A 165 11.03 -7.44 -18.24
N GLY A 166 10.75 -8.00 -17.05
CA GLY A 166 10.06 -9.27 -16.89
C GLY A 166 10.87 -10.51 -17.28
N ALA A 167 11.97 -10.34 -18.05
CA ALA A 167 12.96 -11.35 -18.42
C ALA A 167 13.94 -11.71 -17.28
N GLU A 168 13.74 -11.13 -16.10
CA GLU A 168 14.69 -11.11 -14.99
C GLU A 168 14.79 -12.46 -14.29
N ALA A 169 15.83 -13.21 -14.67
CA ALA A 169 16.44 -14.24 -13.85
C ALA A 169 17.73 -13.69 -13.21
N PHE A 170 18.20 -14.31 -12.12
CA PHE A 170 19.46 -13.91 -11.47
C PHE A 170 20.67 -13.95 -12.43
N PHE A 171 20.63 -14.80 -13.45
CA PHE A 171 21.43 -14.62 -14.66
C PHE A 171 20.50 -14.60 -15.86
N ILE A 172 20.31 -13.43 -16.45
CA ILE A 172 19.70 -13.29 -17.78
C ILE A 172 20.69 -13.87 -18.79
N ASP A 173 20.23 -14.76 -19.67
CA ASP A 173 21.11 -15.26 -20.72
C ASP A 173 21.43 -14.13 -21.71
N PRO A 174 22.69 -13.88 -22.09
CA PRO A 174 23.05 -12.81 -23.03
C PRO A 174 22.26 -12.83 -24.35
N VAL A 175 21.76 -14.00 -24.77
CA VAL A 175 20.92 -14.13 -25.98
C VAL A 175 19.58 -13.39 -25.85
N VAL A 176 19.02 -13.27 -24.63
CA VAL A 176 17.78 -12.53 -24.36
C VAL A 176 17.91 -11.07 -24.79
N CYS A 177 19.03 -10.44 -24.46
CA CYS A 177 19.29 -9.07 -24.87
C CYS A 177 19.47 -8.93 -26.40
N ASP A 178 20.02 -9.96 -27.05
CA ASP A 178 20.18 -9.99 -28.52
C ASP A 178 18.87 -10.23 -29.27
N ILE A 179 17.95 -11.03 -28.70
CA ILE A 179 16.62 -11.29 -29.26
C ILE A 179 15.69 -10.08 -29.04
N TYR A 180 15.49 -9.69 -27.78
CA TYR A 180 14.36 -8.83 -27.38
C TYR A 180 14.75 -7.36 -27.20
N PHE A 181 16.03 -7.03 -27.02
CA PHE A 181 16.48 -5.67 -26.70
C PHE A 181 17.50 -5.10 -27.69
N ASN A 182 17.51 -5.61 -28.94
CA ASN A 182 18.40 -5.16 -30.02
C ASN A 182 19.89 -5.17 -29.63
N SER A 183 20.33 -6.21 -28.93
CA SER A 183 21.69 -6.38 -28.38
C SER A 183 22.13 -5.31 -27.37
N LYS A 184 21.23 -4.46 -26.87
CA LYS A 184 21.52 -3.58 -25.72
C LYS A 184 21.81 -4.45 -24.49
N LYS A 185 23.02 -4.36 -23.94
CA LYS A 185 23.49 -5.13 -22.78
C LYS A 185 24.02 -4.17 -21.71
N PRO A 186 23.65 -4.34 -20.43
CA PRO A 186 22.64 -5.28 -19.92
C PRO A 186 21.20 -4.93 -20.36
N CYS A 187 20.23 -5.77 -20.01
CA CYS A 187 18.82 -5.59 -20.39
C CYS A 187 17.80 -6.07 -19.34
N GLY A 188 18.17 -6.26 -18.06
CA GLY A 188 17.24 -6.77 -17.05
C GLY A 188 16.27 -5.73 -16.52
N GLY A 189 16.72 -4.50 -16.38
CA GLY A 189 15.89 -3.35 -16.01
C GLY A 189 16.47 -2.06 -16.54
N GLY A 190 16.11 -0.95 -15.92
CA GLY A 190 16.72 0.34 -16.21
C GLY A 190 15.97 1.52 -15.62
N VAL A 191 16.30 2.71 -16.12
CA VAL A 191 15.60 3.96 -15.83
C VAL A 191 15.22 4.65 -17.14
N LEU A 192 14.02 5.20 -17.15
CA LEU A 192 13.40 5.88 -18.28
C LEU A 192 13.02 7.30 -17.86
N THR A 193 13.28 8.27 -18.75
CA THR A 193 12.84 9.66 -18.64
C THR A 193 11.86 9.97 -19.76
N LEU A 194 10.66 10.41 -19.41
CA LEU A 194 9.62 10.83 -20.35
C LEU A 194 9.33 12.32 -20.21
N ASP A 195 9.07 12.97 -21.34
CA ASP A 195 8.64 14.35 -21.43
C ASP A 195 7.34 14.57 -20.65
N GLY A 196 7.36 15.50 -19.68
CA GLY A 196 6.24 15.71 -18.76
C GLY A 196 4.97 16.16 -19.47
N LYS A 197 5.12 16.92 -20.55
CA LYS A 197 4.05 17.56 -21.31
C LYS A 197 3.35 16.59 -22.27
N THR A 198 4.08 15.63 -22.82
CA THR A 198 3.64 14.77 -23.94
C THR A 198 3.72 13.26 -23.68
N GLY A 199 4.55 12.83 -22.73
CA GLY A 199 4.86 11.41 -22.48
C GLY A 199 5.87 10.79 -23.44
N GLU A 200 6.56 11.56 -24.30
CA GLU A 200 7.57 11.04 -25.22
C GLU A 200 8.91 10.71 -24.56
N GLU A 201 9.68 9.75 -25.10
CA GLU A 201 10.94 9.29 -24.50
C GLU A 201 12.08 10.31 -24.69
N ILE A 202 12.48 10.96 -23.58
CA ILE A 202 13.62 11.89 -23.51
C ILE A 202 14.95 11.13 -23.51
N TRP A 203 15.01 10.04 -22.73
CA TRP A 203 16.19 9.20 -22.53
C TRP A 203 15.84 7.88 -21.83
N ARG A 204 16.69 6.86 -22.00
CA ARG A 204 16.59 5.56 -21.31
C ARG A 204 17.95 4.91 -21.18
N VAL A 205 18.24 4.33 -20.01
CA VAL A 205 19.41 3.47 -19.77
C VAL A 205 19.00 2.14 -19.19
N TYR A 206 19.75 1.07 -19.50
CA TYR A 206 19.50 -0.28 -19.00
C TYR A 206 20.49 -0.66 -17.87
N THR A 207 20.05 -1.62 -17.04
CA THR A 207 20.75 -2.19 -15.88
C THR A 207 20.66 -3.71 -15.87
N GLU A 208 21.47 -4.36 -15.03
CA GLU A 208 21.49 -5.83 -14.86
C GLU A 208 20.15 -6.38 -14.38
N HIS A 209 19.44 -5.65 -13.52
CA HIS A 209 18.12 -5.99 -12.98
C HIS A 209 17.22 -4.73 -12.83
N GLU A 210 15.94 -4.91 -12.48
CA GLU A 210 14.98 -3.83 -12.19
C GLU A 210 15.51 -2.77 -11.22
N ILE A 211 15.31 -1.50 -11.59
CA ILE A 211 15.28 -0.36 -10.66
C ILE A 211 13.84 -0.18 -10.19
N PHE A 212 13.62 -0.22 -8.88
CA PHE A 212 12.32 0.07 -8.28
C PHE A 212 12.37 1.34 -7.41
N ALA A 213 13.51 1.64 -6.79
CA ALA A 213 13.65 2.77 -5.88
C ALA A 213 14.31 3.98 -6.56
N LEU A 214 13.76 5.17 -6.31
CA LEU A 214 14.18 6.43 -6.92
C LEU A 214 14.12 7.59 -5.91
N ASN A 215 15.22 8.33 -5.78
CA ASN A 215 15.24 9.65 -5.15
C ASN A 215 15.89 10.66 -6.10
N CYS A 216 15.18 11.75 -6.42
CA CYS A 216 15.56 12.73 -7.44
C CYS A 216 15.45 14.16 -6.88
N GLN A 217 16.29 14.50 -5.90
CA GLN A 217 16.13 15.71 -5.07
C GLN A 217 17.45 16.46 -4.80
N GLU A 218 18.52 16.16 -5.54
CA GLU A 218 19.84 16.77 -5.35
C GLU A 218 20.59 16.96 -6.68
N ASP A 219 21.46 17.98 -6.76
CA ASP A 219 22.42 18.21 -7.85
C ASP A 219 23.74 17.48 -7.53
N LEU A 220 24.01 16.38 -8.23
CA LEU A 220 25.09 15.46 -7.88
C LEU A 220 26.37 15.69 -8.69
N ASP A 221 26.27 16.32 -9.87
CA ASP A 221 27.44 16.66 -10.70
C ASP A 221 27.50 18.14 -11.15
N GLY A 222 26.69 19.02 -10.54
CA GLY A 222 26.94 20.46 -10.46
C GLY A 222 26.43 21.30 -11.63
N ASP A 223 25.21 21.06 -12.14
CA ASP A 223 24.56 21.95 -13.14
C ASP A 223 23.31 22.70 -12.63
N SER A 224 23.12 22.72 -11.31
CA SER A 224 22.02 23.35 -10.56
C SER A 224 20.64 22.71 -10.77
N TRP A 225 20.57 21.48 -11.29
CA TRP A 225 19.30 20.75 -11.49
C TRP A 225 19.31 19.41 -10.73
N LYS A 226 18.13 18.81 -10.58
CA LYS A 226 17.95 17.58 -9.79
C LYS A 226 18.32 16.33 -10.58
N ASP A 227 19.41 15.71 -10.17
CA ASP A 227 19.81 14.36 -10.56
C ASP A 227 19.08 13.31 -9.70
N CYS A 228 19.23 12.03 -10.06
CA CYS A 228 18.54 10.91 -9.45
C CYS A 228 19.52 9.81 -8.97
N VAL A 229 19.33 9.33 -7.74
CA VAL A 229 19.88 8.05 -7.25
C VAL A 229 18.84 6.95 -7.44
N CYS A 230 19.28 5.78 -7.91
CA CYS A 230 18.42 4.71 -8.40
C CYS A 230 18.81 3.36 -7.82
N GLY A 231 18.03 2.86 -6.86
CA GLY A 231 18.21 1.57 -6.18
C GLY A 231 17.36 0.47 -6.82
N GLY A 232 17.88 -0.75 -6.83
CA GLY A 232 17.24 -1.87 -7.51
C GLY A 232 17.64 -3.26 -7.03
N ARG A 233 17.16 -4.26 -7.77
CA ARG A 233 17.37 -5.69 -7.49
C ARG A 233 18.82 -6.11 -7.78
N GLY A 234 19.25 -7.20 -7.13
CA GLY A 234 20.56 -7.84 -7.39
C GLY A 234 21.74 -6.86 -7.32
N ALA A 235 21.75 -6.03 -6.28
CA ALA A 235 22.73 -5.00 -6.00
C ALA A 235 22.94 -3.94 -7.12
N THR A 236 21.89 -3.63 -7.87
CA THR A 236 21.90 -2.52 -8.83
C THR A 236 21.76 -1.18 -8.11
N LEU A 237 22.77 -0.32 -8.18
CA LEU A 237 22.73 1.07 -7.71
C LEU A 237 23.54 2.00 -8.63
N LEU A 238 22.97 3.16 -8.96
CA LEU A 238 23.60 4.19 -9.80
C LEU A 238 23.04 5.58 -9.49
N ALA A 239 23.78 6.62 -9.90
CA ALA A 239 23.22 7.97 -10.07
C ALA A 239 23.22 8.35 -11.56
N PHE A 240 22.19 9.10 -12.00
CA PHE A 240 22.11 9.65 -13.35
C PHE A 240 21.57 11.07 -13.35
N SER A 241 21.99 11.84 -14.35
CA SER A 241 21.47 13.18 -14.62
C SER A 241 20.41 13.12 -15.74
N PRO A 242 19.14 13.48 -15.46
CA PRO A 242 18.10 13.57 -16.48
C PRO A 242 18.46 14.58 -17.58
N LYS A 243 18.92 15.78 -17.17
CA LYS A 243 19.30 16.89 -18.05
C LYS A 243 20.50 16.55 -18.96
N ARG A 244 21.59 16.03 -18.39
CA ARG A 244 22.76 15.64 -19.19
C ARG A 244 22.65 14.25 -19.81
N LYS A 245 21.53 13.54 -19.62
CA LYS A 245 21.19 12.25 -20.26
C LYS A 245 22.31 11.22 -20.13
N ARG A 246 22.90 11.16 -18.93
CA ARG A 246 24.10 10.37 -18.61
C ARG A 246 24.02 9.78 -17.22
N ILE A 247 24.69 8.65 -17.02
CA ILE A 247 25.07 8.17 -15.69
C ILE A 247 26.19 9.06 -15.15
N ILE A 248 26.12 9.38 -13.86
CA ILE A 248 27.15 10.11 -13.11
C ILE A 248 28.13 9.08 -12.54
N TRP A 249 27.60 8.10 -11.79
CA TRP A 249 28.37 6.98 -11.23
C TRP A 249 27.54 5.69 -11.18
N ARG A 250 28.23 4.54 -11.11
CA ARG A 250 27.65 3.23 -10.80
C ARG A 250 28.36 2.67 -9.57
N TYR A 251 27.59 2.08 -8.65
CA TYR A 251 28.15 1.44 -7.47
C TYR A 251 29.00 0.21 -7.85
N ASN A 252 30.18 0.06 -7.24
CA ASN A 252 31.14 -0.99 -7.59
C ASN A 252 32.04 -1.48 -6.42
N ASP A 253 31.80 -1.07 -5.17
CA ASP A 253 32.64 -1.45 -4.03
C ASP A 253 32.44 -2.91 -3.64
N THR A 254 33.45 -3.74 -3.84
CA THR A 254 33.37 -5.20 -3.64
C THR A 254 33.47 -5.65 -2.17
N ALA A 255 33.75 -4.75 -1.22
CA ALA A 255 33.79 -5.10 0.20
C ALA A 255 32.41 -4.97 0.86
N SER A 256 31.66 -3.93 0.47
CA SER A 256 30.33 -3.64 0.99
C SER A 256 29.18 -4.22 0.14
N LEU A 257 29.44 -4.60 -1.12
CA LEU A 257 28.51 -5.34 -2.00
C LEU A 257 28.12 -6.74 -1.48
N LEU A 258 26.83 -7.05 -1.55
CA LEU A 258 26.23 -8.38 -1.39
C LEU A 258 25.32 -8.64 -2.60
N TRP A 259 25.77 -9.44 -3.57
CA TRP A 259 25.09 -9.57 -4.87
C TRP A 259 23.65 -10.11 -4.81
N GLN A 260 23.28 -10.78 -3.72
CA GLN A 260 21.90 -11.22 -3.46
C GLN A 260 20.97 -10.05 -3.14
N SER A 261 21.48 -9.03 -2.46
CA SER A 261 20.69 -8.01 -1.78
C SER A 261 20.33 -6.86 -2.70
N ASN A 262 19.23 -6.19 -2.39
CA ASN A 262 18.74 -5.04 -3.14
C ASN A 262 19.32 -3.74 -2.58
N PHE A 263 19.09 -2.65 -3.28
CA PHE A 263 19.19 -1.28 -2.79
C PHE A 263 17.80 -0.64 -2.80
N TYR A 264 17.51 0.25 -1.84
CA TYR A 264 16.17 0.80 -1.61
C TYR A 264 16.14 2.31 -1.95
N THR A 265 15.21 3.09 -1.40
CA THR A 265 15.22 4.55 -1.65
C THR A 265 16.31 5.21 -0.83
N ALA A 266 17.43 5.48 -1.49
CA ALA A 266 18.47 6.39 -1.07
C ALA A 266 17.95 7.70 -0.45
N GLN A 267 18.64 8.20 0.57
CA GLN A 267 18.38 9.48 1.24
C GLN A 267 19.57 10.42 1.10
N PHE A 268 19.32 11.73 0.94
CA PHE A 268 20.39 12.73 0.85
C PHE A 268 20.72 13.30 2.23
N VAL A 269 21.87 12.91 2.79
CA VAL A 269 22.43 13.42 4.05
C VAL A 269 23.26 14.69 3.79
N PRO A 270 23.58 15.51 4.80
CA PRO A 270 24.56 16.58 4.65
C PRO A 270 25.88 16.07 4.06
N ASP A 271 26.59 16.94 3.34
CA ASP A 271 27.97 16.69 2.86
C ASP A 271 28.88 16.27 4.04
N LEU A 272 29.47 15.07 3.95
CA LEU A 272 30.32 14.47 4.97
C LEU A 272 31.81 14.53 4.60
N ASN A 273 32.12 14.71 3.31
CA ASN A 273 33.48 14.70 2.77
C ASN A 273 34.03 16.11 2.49
N PHE A 274 33.17 17.13 2.56
CA PHE A 274 33.38 18.56 2.30
C PHE A 274 33.75 18.90 0.85
N ASP A 275 33.25 18.13 -0.13
CA ASP A 275 33.47 18.38 -1.55
C ASP A 275 32.43 19.31 -2.20
N GLY A 276 31.34 19.63 -1.50
CA GLY A 276 30.28 20.56 -1.93
C GLY A 276 29.02 19.92 -2.51
N THR A 277 28.90 18.58 -2.53
CA THR A 277 27.69 17.85 -2.90
C THR A 277 27.13 17.10 -1.67
N ARG A 278 25.79 17.00 -1.53
CA ARG A 278 25.20 16.20 -0.44
C ARG A 278 25.41 14.71 -0.66
N ASP A 279 25.80 14.02 0.41
CA ASP A 279 26.09 12.59 0.39
C ASP A 279 24.83 11.72 0.48
N VAL A 280 24.99 10.43 0.22
CA VAL A 280 23.88 9.46 0.08
C VAL A 280 23.93 8.41 1.18
N LEU A 281 22.81 8.24 1.87
CA LEU A 281 22.51 7.13 2.78
C LEU A 281 21.65 6.08 2.08
N GLU A 282 21.99 4.82 2.22
CA GLU A 282 21.33 3.70 1.56
C GLU A 282 21.21 2.47 2.48
N VAL A 283 20.17 1.65 2.28
CA VAL A 283 20.04 0.32 2.89
C VAL A 283 20.37 -0.73 1.83
N HIS A 284 21.32 -1.61 2.13
CA HIS A 284 21.64 -2.76 1.30
C HIS A 284 21.18 -4.04 2.01
N GLY A 285 20.15 -4.71 1.49
CA GLY A 285 19.53 -5.82 2.23
C GLY A 285 18.57 -6.72 1.45
N GLY A 286 18.10 -7.76 2.15
CA GLY A 286 17.19 -8.78 1.64
C GLY A 286 17.88 -9.89 0.83
N ASP A 287 17.12 -10.95 0.55
CA ASP A 287 17.49 -12.05 -0.36
C ASP A 287 16.23 -12.47 -1.14
N PRO A 288 15.90 -11.81 -2.27
CA PRO A 288 14.69 -12.07 -3.05
C PRO A 288 14.70 -13.43 -3.76
N PHE A 289 15.80 -14.20 -3.62
CA PHE A 289 15.96 -15.56 -4.13
C PHE A 289 15.92 -16.61 -3.00
N GLY A 290 15.91 -16.18 -1.73
CA GLY A 290 15.91 -17.04 -0.56
C GLY A 290 14.51 -17.47 -0.16
N GLU A 291 14.26 -18.79 -0.16
CA GLU A 291 12.97 -19.38 0.20
C GLU A 291 12.41 -18.86 1.56
N PRO A 292 11.08 -18.70 1.69
CA PRO A 292 10.44 -18.31 2.95
C PRO A 292 10.86 -19.19 4.13
N GLY A 293 11.07 -18.60 5.30
CA GLY A 293 11.45 -19.33 6.52
C GLY A 293 12.88 -19.90 6.55
N ARG A 294 13.74 -19.57 5.57
CA ARG A 294 15.16 -19.99 5.56
C ARG A 294 15.88 -19.55 6.84
N LYS A 295 16.47 -20.49 7.58
CA LYS A 295 17.12 -20.23 8.89
C LYS A 295 18.30 -19.24 8.86
N THR A 296 18.96 -19.09 7.71
CA THR A 296 20.05 -18.12 7.51
C THR A 296 19.67 -17.17 6.38
N ARG A 297 19.76 -15.87 6.67
CA ARG A 297 19.47 -14.77 5.75
C ARG A 297 20.72 -13.92 5.54
N VAL A 298 20.65 -13.01 4.57
CA VAL A 298 21.70 -12.03 4.33
C VAL A 298 21.51 -10.86 5.29
N VAL A 299 22.56 -10.49 6.02
CA VAL A 299 22.51 -9.38 6.99
C VAL A 299 22.38 -8.06 6.26
N GLY A 300 21.39 -7.25 6.63
CA GLY A 300 21.19 -5.91 6.10
C GLY A 300 22.31 -4.97 6.53
N ARG A 301 22.59 -3.96 5.69
CA ARG A 301 23.64 -2.96 5.91
C ARG A 301 23.09 -1.55 5.74
N LEU A 302 23.62 -0.63 6.55
CA LEU A 302 23.56 0.81 6.30
C LEU A 302 24.85 1.21 5.57
N ILE A 303 24.74 1.97 4.49
CA ILE A 303 25.87 2.41 3.68
C ILE A 303 25.77 3.93 3.48
N LEU A 304 26.89 4.62 3.69
CA LEU A 304 27.07 6.03 3.35
C LEU A 304 28.00 6.12 2.13
N LEU A 305 27.56 6.84 1.11
CA LEU A 305 28.22 7.04 -0.17
C LEU A 305 28.47 8.52 -0.42
N ASP A 306 29.61 8.81 -1.03
CA ASP A 306 29.93 10.07 -1.70
C ASP A 306 28.86 10.37 -2.75
N GLY A 307 28.13 11.47 -2.60
CA GLY A 307 27.02 11.82 -3.50
C GLY A 307 27.46 12.09 -4.94
N ARG A 308 28.67 12.64 -5.11
CA ARG A 308 29.24 13.03 -6.40
C ARG A 308 29.91 11.88 -7.14
N THR A 309 30.51 10.93 -6.41
CA THR A 309 31.33 9.85 -7.01
C THR A 309 30.78 8.44 -6.79
N GLY A 310 29.81 8.25 -5.89
CA GLY A 310 29.26 6.93 -5.53
C GLY A 310 30.21 6.05 -4.70
N LYS A 311 31.36 6.61 -4.28
CA LYS A 311 32.36 5.93 -3.47
C LYS A 311 31.86 5.73 -2.05
N VAL A 312 32.10 4.55 -1.47
CA VAL A 312 31.75 4.27 -0.07
C VAL A 312 32.59 5.13 0.88
N LEU A 313 31.90 5.85 1.77
CA LEU A 313 32.48 6.62 2.87
C LEU A 313 32.52 5.77 4.16
N GLN A 314 31.43 5.04 4.43
CA GLN A 314 31.27 4.20 5.62
C GLN A 314 30.19 3.13 5.37
N TRP A 315 30.29 1.97 6.04
CA TRP A 315 29.19 1.00 6.07
C TRP A 315 29.22 0.13 7.34
N VAL A 316 28.04 -0.30 7.79
CA VAL A 316 27.87 -1.21 8.94
C VAL A 316 26.76 -2.22 8.68
N ASN A 317 26.81 -3.38 9.32
CA ASN A 317 25.66 -4.29 9.42
C ASN A 317 24.58 -3.69 10.35
N VAL A 318 23.33 -4.12 10.26
CA VAL A 318 22.27 -3.72 11.22
C VAL A 318 22.44 -4.37 12.61
N PRO A 319 21.94 -3.76 13.71
CA PRO A 319 22.32 -4.13 15.09
C PRO A 319 21.87 -5.51 15.57
N ASP A 320 20.85 -6.10 14.92
CA ASP A 320 20.27 -7.41 15.26
C ASP A 320 20.66 -8.53 14.28
N GLU A 321 21.60 -8.24 13.37
CA GLU A 321 22.08 -9.12 12.28
C GLU A 321 20.95 -9.72 11.42
N ARG A 322 19.79 -9.04 11.32
CA ARG A 322 18.68 -9.46 10.45
C ARG A 322 18.87 -8.96 9.01
N GLU A 323 18.07 -9.51 8.11
CA GLU A 323 17.81 -8.91 6.81
C GLU A 323 17.06 -7.57 6.98
N SER A 324 17.00 -6.77 5.92
CA SER A 324 16.17 -5.56 5.85
C SER A 324 15.66 -5.38 4.42
N TYR A 325 14.39 -4.98 4.30
CA TYR A 325 13.74 -4.63 3.03
C TYR A 325 13.26 -3.16 3.04
N TYR A 326 13.89 -2.34 3.90
CA TYR A 326 13.39 -1.04 4.33
C TYR A 326 14.08 0.10 3.57
N SER A 327 13.31 1.08 3.08
CA SER A 327 13.88 2.34 2.61
C SER A 327 14.21 3.23 3.81
N PRO A 328 15.48 3.63 4.03
CA PRO A 328 15.85 4.42 5.21
C PRO A 328 15.17 5.79 5.18
N VAL A 329 15.05 6.41 6.36
CA VAL A 329 14.50 7.78 6.49
C VAL A 329 15.46 8.65 7.26
N LEU A 330 15.72 9.85 6.76
CA LEU A 330 16.48 10.89 7.44
C LEU A 330 15.52 11.96 7.97
N PHE A 331 15.59 12.26 9.27
CA PHE A 331 14.79 13.29 9.92
C PHE A 331 15.59 14.01 11.01
N GLN A 332 15.05 15.09 11.56
CA GLN A 332 15.64 15.74 12.74
C GLN A 332 14.92 15.26 14.00
N TYR A 333 15.68 14.68 14.92
CA TYR A 333 15.23 14.32 16.27
C TYR A 333 16.10 15.05 17.29
N ARG A 334 15.47 15.75 18.24
CA ARG A 334 16.17 16.53 19.29
C ARG A 334 17.24 17.52 18.76
N LYS A 335 17.04 18.01 17.52
CA LYS A 335 17.93 18.89 16.71
C LYS A 335 19.17 18.22 16.09
N GLU A 336 19.24 16.89 16.11
CA GLU A 336 20.30 16.11 15.46
C GLU A 336 19.75 15.34 14.25
N TRP A 337 20.55 15.24 13.19
CA TRP A 337 20.23 14.40 12.03
C TRP A 337 20.22 12.94 12.45
N THR A 338 19.07 12.30 12.34
CA THR A 338 18.81 10.95 12.84
C THR A 338 18.22 10.09 11.72
N ILE A 339 18.64 8.84 11.69
CA ILE A 339 18.29 7.86 10.67
C ILE A 339 17.34 6.84 11.29
N LEU A 340 16.16 6.65 10.68
CA LEU A 340 15.26 5.53 10.97
C LEU A 340 15.50 4.40 9.97
N PHE A 341 15.56 3.17 10.48
CA PHE A 341 15.67 1.97 9.65
C PHE A 341 14.97 0.76 10.29
N GLY A 342 14.29 -0.04 9.47
CA GLY A 342 13.64 -1.29 9.86
C GLY A 342 14.47 -2.52 9.51
N THR A 343 14.26 -3.60 10.25
CA THR A 343 14.90 -4.91 10.06
C THR A 343 13.88 -6.05 10.07
N GLY A 344 14.31 -7.26 9.70
CA GLY A 344 13.48 -8.44 9.52
C GLY A 344 12.87 -8.54 8.11
N GLY A 345 11.98 -9.52 7.93
CA GLY A 345 11.33 -9.81 6.64
C GLY A 345 9.98 -10.52 6.81
N GLU A 346 9.43 -11.04 5.73
CA GLU A 346 8.07 -11.60 5.69
C GLU A 346 7.86 -12.79 6.62
N THR A 347 8.93 -13.54 6.90
CA THR A 347 8.92 -14.76 7.74
C THR A 347 9.86 -14.67 8.94
N HIS A 348 10.41 -13.48 9.21
CA HIS A 348 11.51 -13.30 10.16
C HIS A 348 11.30 -12.04 11.00
N GLY A 349 11.23 -12.21 12.32
CA GLY A 349 11.16 -11.12 13.28
C GLY A 349 12.27 -10.07 13.09
N GLY A 350 11.95 -8.83 13.42
CA GLY A 350 12.83 -7.68 13.27
C GLY A 350 12.43 -6.52 14.17
N SER A 351 12.95 -5.33 13.89
CA SER A 351 12.77 -4.15 14.74
C SER A 351 12.81 -2.85 13.94
N LEU A 352 12.19 -1.80 14.50
CA LEU A 352 12.39 -0.43 14.05
C LEU A 352 13.46 0.22 14.95
N TRP A 353 14.46 0.82 14.33
CA TRP A 353 15.62 1.42 14.99
C TRP A 353 15.78 2.89 14.60
N TYR A 354 16.43 3.67 15.46
CA TYR A 354 17.03 4.95 15.10
C TYR A 354 18.50 5.05 15.51
N ILE A 355 19.30 5.82 14.78
CA ILE A 355 20.70 6.14 15.11
C ILE A 355 21.02 7.57 14.66
N ALA A 356 21.85 8.30 15.41
CA ALA A 356 22.35 9.60 14.97
C ALA A 356 23.27 9.44 13.75
N LEU A 357 23.18 10.35 12.77
CA LEU A 357 24.04 10.33 11.58
C LEU A 357 25.53 10.36 11.95
N ALA A 358 25.92 11.13 12.96
CA ALA A 358 27.29 11.19 13.46
C ALA A 358 27.79 9.84 14.00
N ASP A 359 26.93 9.09 14.70
CA ASP A 359 27.29 7.74 15.15
C ASP A 359 27.46 6.77 13.97
N LEU A 360 26.59 6.86 12.95
CA LEU A 360 26.74 6.04 11.75
C LEU A 360 28.04 6.37 10.99
N VAL A 361 28.39 7.66 10.85
CA VAL A 361 29.65 8.11 10.21
C VAL A 361 30.87 7.53 10.92
N GLU A 362 30.88 7.54 12.26
CA GLU A 362 31.95 6.91 13.06
C GLU A 362 31.87 5.37 13.10
N GLY A 363 30.86 4.75 12.48
CA GLY A 363 30.65 3.30 12.47
C GLY A 363 30.12 2.71 13.78
N ARG A 364 29.65 3.55 14.71
CA ARG A 364 29.19 3.21 16.06
C ARG A 364 27.78 2.60 16.08
N ILE A 365 27.58 1.49 15.37
CA ILE A 365 26.26 0.85 15.26
C ILE A 365 25.69 0.39 16.62
N GLU A 366 26.53 0.18 17.64
CA GLU A 366 26.12 -0.10 19.02
C GLU A 366 25.36 1.06 19.70
N LYS A 367 25.31 2.24 19.06
CA LYS A 367 24.51 3.40 19.44
C LYS A 367 23.08 3.37 18.91
N ALA A 368 22.73 2.41 18.06
CA ALA A 368 21.38 2.31 17.52
C ALA A 368 20.36 2.01 18.64
N HIS A 369 19.38 2.90 18.78
CA HIS A 369 18.28 2.76 19.72
C HIS A 369 17.09 2.07 19.07
N LYS A 370 16.43 1.20 19.82
CA LYS A 370 15.26 0.43 19.39
C LYS A 370 13.96 1.16 19.77
N ILE A 371 13.05 1.28 18.81
CA ILE A 371 11.68 1.81 19.00
C ILE A 371 10.72 0.65 19.27
N TYR A 372 10.74 -0.36 18.38
CA TYR A 372 9.75 -1.44 18.37
C TYR A 372 10.38 -2.76 17.89
N THR A 373 9.81 -3.90 18.30
CA THR A 373 10.17 -5.25 17.84
C THR A 373 8.92 -6.07 17.59
N ASP A 374 8.86 -6.75 16.45
CA ASP A 374 7.99 -7.92 16.28
C ASP A 374 8.87 -9.18 16.22
N PRO A 375 8.60 -10.21 17.04
CA PRO A 375 9.42 -11.41 17.12
C PRO A 375 9.23 -12.39 15.94
N TYR A 376 8.20 -12.22 15.11
CA TYR A 376 7.81 -13.10 14.02
C TYR A 376 7.93 -12.46 12.62
N LYS A 377 7.74 -11.13 12.52
CA LYS A 377 7.70 -10.36 11.26
C LYS A 377 8.68 -9.18 11.25
N GLY A 378 9.06 -8.74 10.06
CA GLY A 378 9.91 -7.57 9.85
C GLY A 378 9.18 -6.23 9.90
N LEU A 379 9.97 -5.17 10.00
CA LEU A 379 9.57 -3.80 9.74
C LEU A 379 10.19 -3.43 8.39
N MET A 380 9.36 -3.44 7.35
CA MET A 380 9.79 -3.38 5.93
C MET A 380 9.33 -2.10 5.22
N THR A 381 8.27 -1.48 5.73
CA THR A 381 7.64 -0.24 5.25
C THR A 381 8.20 0.96 6.00
N PRO A 382 8.59 2.06 5.32
CA PRO A 382 8.95 3.30 6.01
C PRO A 382 7.75 3.85 6.81
N PRO A 383 8.00 4.77 7.78
CA PRO A 383 6.96 5.37 8.59
C PRO A 383 6.28 6.50 7.82
N VAL A 384 5.36 7.17 8.50
CA VAL A 384 4.95 8.54 8.20
C VAL A 384 5.27 9.42 9.42
N ILE A 385 5.83 10.60 9.17
CA ILE A 385 6.30 11.52 10.21
C ILE A 385 5.42 12.79 10.19
N THR A 386 4.61 12.96 11.24
CA THR A 386 3.57 14.01 11.31
C THR A 386 3.17 14.32 12.75
N ASP A 387 2.84 15.58 13.05
CA ASP A 387 2.34 15.99 14.38
C ASP A 387 0.85 15.60 14.52
N ILE A 388 0.54 14.69 15.45
CA ILE A 388 -0.82 14.30 15.83
C ILE A 388 -1.18 14.72 17.26
N THR A 389 -0.18 15.13 18.05
CA THR A 389 -0.34 15.65 19.42
C THR A 389 -0.71 17.14 19.46
N ASN A 390 -0.57 17.86 18.34
CA ASN A 390 -0.63 19.32 18.20
C ASN A 390 0.38 20.04 19.13
N ASP A 391 1.57 19.46 19.30
CA ASP A 391 2.55 19.92 20.27
C ASP A 391 3.80 20.61 19.66
N GLY A 392 3.86 20.67 18.32
CA GLY A 392 4.93 21.29 17.55
C GLY A 392 6.08 20.35 17.18
N VAL A 393 6.03 19.08 17.59
CA VAL A 393 7.00 18.04 17.20
C VAL A 393 6.26 16.97 16.40
N LYS A 394 6.88 16.49 15.31
CA LYS A 394 6.29 15.44 14.49
C LYS A 394 6.44 14.07 15.16
N ASP A 395 5.31 13.42 15.38
CA ASP A 395 5.20 12.04 15.86
C ASP A 395 5.53 11.02 14.75
N LEU A 396 5.72 9.76 15.16
CA LEU A 396 6.14 8.66 14.29
C LEU A 396 5.05 7.58 14.19
N ILE A 397 4.42 7.46 13.02
CA ILE A 397 3.35 6.47 12.77
C ILE A 397 3.82 5.45 11.73
N PHE A 398 3.62 4.15 11.95
CA PHE A 398 3.99 3.13 10.95
C PHE A 398 3.05 1.92 10.95
N SER A 399 2.89 1.29 9.78
CA SER A 399 2.23 -0.01 9.63
C SER A 399 3.28 -1.11 9.66
N SER A 400 3.35 -1.86 10.76
CA SER A 400 4.15 -3.08 10.86
C SER A 400 3.62 -4.15 9.89
N PHE A 401 4.49 -5.05 9.42
CA PHE A 401 4.10 -6.12 8.49
C PHE A 401 3.02 -7.04 9.07
N ASN A 402 2.92 -7.15 10.40
CA ASN A 402 1.86 -7.87 11.12
C ASN A 402 0.47 -7.16 11.12
N SER A 403 0.30 -6.08 10.36
CA SER A 403 -0.88 -5.20 10.35
C SER A 403 -1.23 -4.49 11.66
N SER A 404 -0.25 -4.29 12.54
CA SER A 404 -0.34 -3.33 13.64
C SER A 404 0.13 -1.97 13.14
N VAL A 405 -0.75 -0.98 13.24
CA VAL A 405 -0.46 0.44 12.98
C VAL A 405 -0.20 1.09 14.33
N LEU A 406 1.02 1.57 14.55
CA LEU A 406 1.44 2.14 15.83
C LEU A 406 1.84 3.60 15.65
N ALA A 407 1.52 4.42 16.65
CA ALA A 407 1.93 5.82 16.74
C ALA A 407 2.80 6.04 17.98
N PHE A 408 3.94 6.69 17.84
CA PHE A 408 4.90 7.00 18.91
C PHE A 408 5.17 8.51 18.97
N ASP A 409 5.34 9.02 20.20
CA ASP A 409 5.60 10.43 20.54
C ASP A 409 6.91 10.94 19.89
N GLY A 410 6.84 12.08 19.20
CA GLY A 410 7.97 12.68 18.51
C GLY A 410 9.07 13.26 19.43
N LYS A 411 8.76 13.54 20.70
CA LYS A 411 9.70 14.02 21.73
C LYS A 411 10.38 12.85 22.43
N ASP A 412 9.66 11.75 22.66
CA ASP A 412 10.20 10.51 23.20
C ASP A 412 9.68 9.27 22.47
N LEU A 413 10.49 8.79 21.52
CA LEU A 413 10.21 7.61 20.69
C LEU A 413 10.07 6.29 21.47
N THR A 414 10.11 6.29 22.81
CA THR A 414 9.73 5.14 23.65
C THR A 414 8.26 5.16 24.08
N VAL A 415 7.56 6.28 23.94
CA VAL A 415 6.15 6.45 24.33
C VAL A 415 5.22 6.11 23.18
N LEU A 416 4.45 5.03 23.34
CA LEU A 416 3.39 4.64 22.41
C LEU A 416 2.12 5.47 22.69
N LEU A 417 1.67 6.24 21.69
CA LEU A 417 0.44 7.04 21.75
C LEU A 417 -0.80 6.17 21.53
N TRP A 418 -0.81 5.36 20.47
CA TRP A 418 -1.89 4.39 20.19
C TRP A 418 -1.41 3.23 19.29
N ASN A 419 -2.20 2.15 19.25
CA ASN A 419 -1.99 0.99 18.39
C ASN A 419 -3.33 0.45 17.86
N PHE A 420 -3.39 0.15 16.57
CA PHE A 420 -4.50 -0.52 15.88
C PHE A 420 -4.02 -1.76 15.13
N THR A 421 -4.45 -2.96 15.56
CA THR A 421 -4.07 -4.23 14.89
C THR A 421 -5.22 -4.84 14.11
N ALA A 422 -5.10 -4.90 12.78
CA ALA A 422 -6.01 -5.67 11.94
C ALA A 422 -5.64 -7.17 11.99
N LYS A 423 -6.32 -7.95 12.83
CA LYS A 423 -6.08 -9.40 12.96
C LYS A 423 -6.31 -10.14 11.63
N GLY A 424 -5.49 -11.16 11.36
CA GLY A 424 -5.60 -12.04 10.19
C GLY A 424 -5.18 -11.38 8.87
N THR A 425 -4.31 -10.35 8.92
CA THR A 425 -3.83 -9.63 7.74
C THR A 425 -2.36 -9.25 7.85
N GLU A 426 -1.73 -8.93 6.72
CA GLU A 426 -0.36 -8.38 6.63
C GLU A 426 -0.34 -7.09 5.77
N SER A 427 0.68 -6.25 5.94
CA SER A 427 0.79 -4.95 5.25
C SER A 427 2.16 -4.72 4.61
N TYR A 428 2.15 -4.42 3.31
CA TYR A 428 3.28 -3.83 2.56
C TYR A 428 3.08 -2.32 2.29
N SER A 429 2.07 -1.70 2.93
CA SER A 429 1.68 -0.32 2.63
C SER A 429 2.16 0.63 3.73
N THR A 430 2.90 1.67 3.34
CA THR A 430 3.04 2.87 4.17
C THR A 430 1.66 3.54 4.25
N PRO A 431 1.18 3.99 5.43
CA PRO A 431 -0.05 4.77 5.52
C PRO A 431 -0.01 6.02 4.63
N SER A 432 -1.16 6.52 4.16
CA SER A 432 -1.25 7.91 3.67
C SER A 432 -1.81 8.81 4.75
N VAL A 433 -1.36 10.06 4.75
CA VAL A 433 -1.67 11.06 5.78
C VAL A 433 -2.48 12.18 5.17
N GLY A 434 -3.58 12.60 5.80
CA GLY A 434 -4.40 13.70 5.31
C GLY A 434 -5.50 14.10 6.30
N TYR A 435 -5.95 15.34 6.25
CA TYR A 435 -7.05 15.83 7.08
C TYR A 435 -8.39 15.36 6.49
N TYR A 436 -8.74 14.11 6.77
CA TYR A 436 -9.91 13.43 6.22
C TYR A 436 -11.23 13.94 6.82
N ASN A 437 -11.24 14.20 8.13
CA ASN A 437 -12.39 14.74 8.85
C ASN A 437 -12.13 16.19 9.33
N ASN A 438 -13.18 16.92 9.71
CA ASN A 438 -13.11 18.34 10.09
C ASN A 438 -12.57 18.57 11.52
N ASP A 439 -11.32 18.16 11.75
CA ASP A 439 -10.54 18.55 12.92
C ASP A 439 -9.06 18.85 12.57
N SER A 440 -8.24 19.19 13.56
CA SER A 440 -6.85 19.66 13.38
C SER A 440 -5.79 18.57 13.54
N VAL A 441 -6.15 17.29 13.51
CA VAL A 441 -5.23 16.15 13.54
C VAL A 441 -5.32 15.40 12.21
N PRO A 442 -4.19 15.09 11.55
CA PRO A 442 -4.23 14.34 10.31
C PRO A 442 -4.55 12.87 10.54
N ASP A 443 -5.46 12.33 9.73
CA ASP A 443 -5.92 10.95 9.75
C ASP A 443 -5.10 10.05 8.80
N PHE A 444 -5.24 8.73 8.95
CA PHE A 444 -4.41 7.75 8.24
C PHE A 444 -5.23 6.75 7.43
N LEU A 445 -5.11 6.76 6.09
CA LEU A 445 -5.59 5.63 5.27
C LEU A 445 -4.55 4.51 5.31
N VAL A 446 -4.98 3.33 5.77
CA VAL A 446 -4.15 2.12 5.84
C VAL A 446 -4.80 0.98 5.05
N LYS A 447 -3.96 0.13 4.44
CA LYS A 447 -4.35 -0.96 3.56
C LYS A 447 -3.73 -2.28 4.01
N PHE A 448 -4.54 -3.34 4.07
CA PHE A 448 -4.19 -4.64 4.62
C PHE A 448 -4.52 -5.76 3.63
N SER A 449 -3.62 -6.74 3.47
CA SER A 449 -3.85 -7.98 2.71
C SER A 449 -4.33 -9.08 3.66
N VAL A 450 -5.52 -9.65 3.42
CA VAL A 450 -6.13 -10.69 4.25
C VAL A 450 -5.64 -12.07 3.81
N GLY A 451 -5.25 -12.94 4.75
CA GLY A 451 -4.80 -14.29 4.42
C GLY A 451 -4.08 -14.99 5.59
N PRO A 452 -3.56 -16.22 5.36
CA PRO A 452 -2.74 -16.94 6.32
C PRO A 452 -1.35 -16.31 6.51
N GLY A 453 -0.96 -15.43 5.60
CA GLY A 453 0.31 -14.71 5.59
C GLY A 453 1.18 -15.06 4.39
N PHE A 454 2.26 -14.30 4.20
CA PHE A 454 3.17 -14.45 3.06
C PHE A 454 3.60 -15.90 2.81
N PRO A 455 3.55 -16.38 1.55
CA PRO A 455 3.33 -15.63 0.30
C PRO A 455 1.86 -15.46 -0.13
N LEU A 456 0.88 -15.80 0.71
CA LEU A 456 -0.50 -16.05 0.29
C LEU A 456 -1.54 -15.10 0.91
N TYR A 457 -2.33 -14.46 0.04
CA TYR A 457 -3.42 -13.57 0.41
C TYR A 457 -4.68 -13.89 -0.39
N TYR A 458 -5.84 -13.76 0.27
CA TYR A 458 -7.16 -14.08 -0.27
C TYR A 458 -7.89 -12.83 -0.79
N SER A 459 -7.68 -11.68 -0.15
CA SER A 459 -8.38 -10.42 -0.41
C SER A 459 -7.58 -9.24 0.17
N ALA A 460 -8.01 -8.01 -0.06
CA ALA A 460 -7.52 -6.85 0.67
C ALA A 460 -8.66 -6.06 1.33
N LYS A 461 -8.32 -5.23 2.32
CA LYS A 461 -9.23 -4.27 2.94
C LYS A 461 -8.50 -2.97 3.29
N SER A 462 -9.15 -1.83 3.09
CA SER A 462 -8.60 -0.49 3.40
C SER A 462 -9.51 0.25 4.40
N VAL A 463 -8.95 1.11 5.25
CA VAL A 463 -9.69 1.84 6.29
C VAL A 463 -8.98 3.14 6.69
N VAL A 464 -9.73 4.18 7.01
CA VAL A 464 -9.20 5.42 7.62
C VAL A 464 -9.20 5.28 9.13
N LEU A 465 -8.07 5.59 9.78
CA LEU A 465 -7.91 5.61 11.22
C LEU A 465 -7.81 7.06 11.72
N ASP A 466 -8.52 7.36 12.81
CA ASP A 466 -8.48 8.63 13.54
C ASP A 466 -7.08 8.91 14.07
N GLY A 467 -6.46 10.01 13.64
CA GLY A 467 -5.07 10.31 13.98
C GLY A 467 -4.79 10.46 15.48
N ARG A 468 -5.79 10.79 16.30
CA ARG A 468 -5.65 10.97 17.76
C ARG A 468 -5.61 9.66 18.54
N ASN A 469 -6.20 8.59 18.00
CA ASN A 469 -6.54 7.40 18.79
C ASN A 469 -6.55 6.06 18.03
N GLY A 470 -6.26 6.06 16.73
CA GLY A 470 -6.14 4.86 15.91
C GLY A 470 -7.44 4.10 15.62
N LYS A 471 -8.61 4.61 16.00
CA LYS A 471 -9.89 3.94 15.73
C LYS A 471 -10.33 4.15 14.28
N PRO A 472 -11.00 3.17 13.64
CA PRO A 472 -11.61 3.37 12.33
C PRO A 472 -12.63 4.52 12.31
N LEU A 473 -12.41 5.50 11.44
CA LEU A 473 -13.42 6.50 11.05
C LEU A 473 -14.36 5.95 9.98
N THR A 474 -13.86 5.07 9.10
CA THR A 474 -14.63 4.46 8.00
C THR A 474 -14.90 2.98 8.22
N LYS A 475 -15.88 2.43 7.49
CA LYS A 475 -16.01 0.99 7.31
C LYS A 475 -14.88 0.49 6.41
N PHE A 476 -14.48 -0.77 6.58
CA PHE A 476 -13.51 -1.41 5.68
C PHE A 476 -14.01 -1.43 4.23
N VAL A 477 -13.16 -0.96 3.31
CA VAL A 477 -13.35 -1.07 1.86
C VAL A 477 -12.64 -2.34 1.40
N GLU A 478 -13.41 -3.40 1.11
CA GLU A 478 -12.88 -4.73 0.75
C GLU A 478 -12.55 -4.85 -0.76
N SER A 479 -11.77 -5.87 -1.13
CA SER A 479 -11.33 -6.16 -2.51
C SER A 479 -11.06 -7.67 -2.67
N GLU A 480 -11.60 -8.32 -3.70
CA GLU A 480 -11.43 -9.77 -3.96
C GLU A 480 -9.99 -10.14 -4.40
N ILE A 481 -9.18 -9.16 -4.81
CA ILE A 481 -7.76 -9.30 -5.13
C ILE A 481 -6.91 -8.52 -4.12
N ALA A 482 -5.92 -9.18 -3.52
CA ALA A 482 -4.95 -8.51 -2.66
C ALA A 482 -4.05 -7.58 -3.48
N THR A 483 -4.01 -6.29 -3.12
CA THR A 483 -3.24 -5.26 -3.83
C THR A 483 -2.29 -4.53 -2.88
N GLN A 484 -1.00 -4.56 -3.21
CA GLN A 484 0.09 -4.15 -2.31
C GLN A 484 0.64 -2.79 -2.76
N SER A 485 -0.14 -1.75 -2.47
CA SER A 485 0.09 -0.38 -2.94
C SER A 485 -0.10 0.62 -1.81
N SER A 486 0.91 1.44 -1.53
CA SER A 486 0.74 2.51 -0.52
C SER A 486 -0.24 3.59 -1.05
N PRO A 487 -1.27 3.96 -0.29
CA PRO A 487 -2.22 5.01 -0.68
C PRO A 487 -1.56 6.39 -0.79
N LEU A 488 -2.21 7.29 -1.54
CA LEU A 488 -1.79 8.66 -1.83
C LEU A 488 -2.82 9.66 -1.24
N THR A 489 -2.42 10.90 -0.95
CA THR A 489 -3.31 11.99 -0.55
C THR A 489 -3.27 13.15 -1.54
N TRP A 490 -4.43 13.71 -1.87
CA TRP A 490 -4.59 15.02 -2.51
C TRP A 490 -5.16 15.98 -1.46
N SER A 491 -4.33 16.92 -1.00
CA SER A 491 -4.67 17.83 0.10
C SER A 491 -5.19 19.20 -0.36
N PHE A 492 -5.99 19.82 0.50
CA PHE A 492 -6.63 21.13 0.28
C PHE A 492 -6.11 22.18 1.28
N GLU A 493 -6.35 23.46 1.00
CA GLU A 493 -5.90 24.58 1.85
C GLU A 493 -6.71 24.68 3.17
N GLU A 494 -7.97 24.26 3.15
CA GLU A 494 -8.80 24.09 4.35
C GLU A 494 -8.75 22.62 4.83
N SER A 495 -8.56 22.42 6.13
CA SER A 495 -8.56 21.08 6.78
C SER A 495 -9.93 20.39 6.68
N GLY A 496 -9.94 19.06 6.67
CA GLY A 496 -11.18 18.26 6.58
C GLY A 496 -11.72 18.09 5.16
N GLN A 497 -10.90 18.39 4.15
CA GLN A 497 -11.27 18.30 2.73
C GLN A 497 -10.31 17.41 1.93
N ASP A 498 -9.30 16.80 2.59
CA ASP A 498 -8.30 15.98 1.92
C ASP A 498 -8.95 14.71 1.33
N ILE A 499 -8.40 14.27 0.20
CA ILE A 499 -8.90 13.13 -0.56
C ILE A 499 -7.83 12.04 -0.57
N PHE A 500 -8.15 10.88 -0.02
CA PHE A 500 -7.31 9.70 -0.14
C PHE A 500 -7.55 9.01 -1.49
N ILE A 501 -6.47 8.65 -2.18
CA ILE A 501 -6.45 7.99 -3.48
C ILE A 501 -5.77 6.62 -3.34
N PHE A 502 -6.47 5.54 -3.71
CA PHE A 502 -5.96 4.18 -3.53
C PHE A 502 -6.54 3.17 -4.52
N TRP A 503 -5.78 2.09 -4.74
CA TRP A 503 -6.21 0.97 -5.59
C TRP A 503 -7.22 0.06 -4.88
N LYS A 504 -8.26 -0.34 -5.61
CA LYS A 504 -9.21 -1.43 -5.35
C LYS A 504 -9.15 -2.41 -6.51
N ALA A 505 -9.31 -3.71 -6.28
CA ALA A 505 -9.24 -4.71 -7.37
C ALA A 505 -10.08 -5.96 -7.06
N ASP A 506 -10.87 -6.39 -8.05
CA ASP A 506 -11.95 -7.37 -7.89
C ASP A 506 -12.12 -8.24 -9.15
N CYS A 507 -12.95 -9.29 -9.07
CA CYS A 507 -13.27 -10.14 -10.21
C CYS A 507 -14.57 -9.67 -10.92
N SER A 508 -14.59 -9.72 -12.25
CA SER A 508 -15.72 -9.26 -13.07
C SER A 508 -16.96 -10.15 -12.87
N ARG A 509 -17.97 -9.66 -12.13
CA ARG A 509 -19.11 -10.45 -11.66
C ARG A 509 -20.47 -9.78 -11.79
N ASN A 510 -21.46 -10.57 -12.21
CA ASN A 510 -22.87 -10.42 -11.85
C ASN A 510 -23.16 -11.38 -10.69
N GLY A 511 -22.96 -10.96 -9.43
CA GLY A 511 -23.19 -11.84 -8.27
C GLY A 511 -22.70 -11.24 -6.94
N SER A 512 -22.86 -12.02 -5.86
CA SER A 512 -22.30 -11.69 -4.55
C SER A 512 -20.78 -11.71 -4.54
N LEU A 513 -20.17 -10.89 -3.68
CA LEU A 513 -18.73 -10.81 -3.48
C LEU A 513 -18.26 -11.87 -2.46
N HIS A 514 -17.15 -12.54 -2.74
CA HIS A 514 -16.66 -13.71 -1.99
C HIS A 514 -15.29 -13.45 -1.34
N TYR A 515 -15.14 -12.29 -0.69
CA TYR A 515 -13.92 -11.82 0.01
C TYR A 515 -13.30 -12.77 1.05
N LYS A 516 -13.97 -13.90 1.37
CA LYS A 516 -13.60 -14.88 2.41
C LYS A 516 -13.34 -16.30 1.84
N GLU A 517 -13.28 -16.49 0.52
CA GLU A 517 -12.95 -17.81 -0.03
C GLU A 517 -11.46 -18.13 0.14
N GLU A 518 -11.15 -18.95 1.14
CA GLU A 518 -9.82 -19.47 1.41
C GLU A 518 -9.39 -20.48 0.35
N PHE A 519 -8.11 -20.46 -0.03
CA PHE A 519 -7.50 -21.43 -0.95
C PHE A 519 -6.02 -21.64 -0.60
N GLU A 520 -5.39 -22.66 -1.16
CA GLU A 520 -3.94 -22.84 -1.15
C GLU A 520 -3.44 -23.19 -2.55
N PHE A 521 -2.17 -22.90 -2.85
CA PHE A 521 -1.54 -23.39 -4.07
C PHE A 521 -1.15 -24.86 -3.97
N LEU A 522 -1.03 -25.54 -5.11
CA LEU A 522 -0.48 -26.89 -5.16
C LEU A 522 0.93 -26.96 -4.52
N LYS A 523 1.15 -28.02 -3.75
CA LYS A 523 2.45 -28.38 -3.15
C LYS A 523 3.54 -28.41 -4.23
N GLY A 524 4.49 -27.47 -4.14
CA GLY A 524 5.59 -27.30 -5.10
C GLY A 524 5.54 -26.02 -5.94
N THR A 525 4.41 -25.31 -6.01
CA THR A 525 4.32 -23.98 -6.65
C THR A 525 5.13 -22.96 -5.84
N ASN A 526 6.12 -22.30 -6.47
CA ASN A 526 7.06 -21.41 -5.79
C ASN A 526 6.56 -19.95 -5.71
N VAL A 527 7.16 -19.14 -4.83
CA VAL A 527 6.70 -17.77 -4.53
C VAL A 527 6.51 -16.90 -5.78
N HIS A 528 7.39 -16.98 -6.78
CA HIS A 528 7.25 -16.18 -8.01
C HIS A 528 6.09 -16.65 -8.90
N GLU A 529 5.72 -17.93 -8.84
CA GLU A 529 4.53 -18.46 -9.53
C GLU A 529 3.26 -18.06 -8.78
N GLN A 530 3.26 -18.17 -7.46
CA GLN A 530 2.13 -17.77 -6.61
C GLN A 530 1.83 -16.27 -6.77
N SER A 531 2.86 -15.41 -6.78
CA SER A 531 2.67 -13.98 -6.96
C SER A 531 2.24 -13.60 -8.38
N ARG A 532 2.64 -14.35 -9.41
CA ARG A 532 2.23 -14.15 -10.82
C ARG A 532 0.97 -14.94 -11.22
N SER A 533 0.16 -15.40 -10.27
CA SER A 533 -1.06 -16.18 -10.53
C SER A 533 -2.30 -15.30 -10.70
N ASP A 534 -3.20 -15.68 -11.63
CA ASP A 534 -4.49 -14.99 -11.82
C ASP A 534 -5.51 -15.52 -10.81
N PHE A 535 -5.70 -14.78 -9.72
CA PHE A 535 -6.63 -15.17 -8.66
C PHE A 535 -8.09 -15.20 -9.12
N CYS A 536 -8.52 -14.38 -10.09
CA CYS A 536 -9.90 -14.38 -10.56
C CYS A 536 -10.18 -15.56 -11.50
N GLN A 537 -9.23 -15.90 -12.38
CA GLN A 537 -9.36 -17.09 -13.22
C GLN A 537 -9.25 -18.38 -12.39
N LEU A 538 -8.34 -18.42 -11.40
CA LEU A 538 -8.13 -19.58 -10.53
C LEU A 538 -9.28 -19.83 -9.55
N LYS A 539 -9.82 -18.79 -8.91
CA LYS A 539 -10.95 -18.93 -7.97
C LYS A 539 -12.28 -19.09 -8.70
N HIS A 540 -12.50 -18.30 -9.76
CA HIS A 540 -13.85 -17.96 -10.22
C HIS A 540 -14.06 -18.09 -11.74
N LYS A 541 -13.00 -18.41 -12.52
CA LYS A 541 -13.01 -18.48 -13.99
C LYS A 541 -13.46 -17.16 -14.65
N GLN A 542 -13.01 -16.04 -14.10
CA GLN A 542 -13.41 -14.67 -14.47
C GLN A 542 -12.19 -13.75 -14.58
N THR A 543 -12.30 -12.68 -15.36
CA THR A 543 -11.24 -11.67 -15.49
C THR A 543 -11.20 -10.76 -14.26
N GLY A 544 -9.99 -10.46 -13.77
CA GLY A 544 -9.78 -9.43 -12.75
C GLY A 544 -9.81 -8.02 -13.36
N TYR A 545 -10.19 -7.03 -12.56
CA TYR A 545 -10.08 -5.60 -12.89
C TYR A 545 -9.57 -4.79 -11.70
N GLY A 546 -9.09 -3.58 -11.97
CA GLY A 546 -8.63 -2.64 -10.95
C GLY A 546 -9.19 -1.25 -11.16
N GLU A 547 -9.60 -0.64 -10.06
CA GLU A 547 -10.11 0.71 -9.98
C GLU A 547 -9.16 1.53 -9.09
N LEU A 548 -8.74 2.71 -9.57
CA LEU A 548 -8.13 3.70 -8.68
C LEU A 548 -9.25 4.61 -8.19
N ILE A 549 -9.44 4.71 -6.87
CA ILE A 549 -10.58 5.41 -6.28
C ILE A 549 -10.15 6.53 -5.34
N GLY A 550 -10.88 7.65 -5.40
CA GLY A 550 -10.80 8.78 -4.47
C GLY A 550 -11.90 8.73 -3.42
N MET A 551 -11.55 9.05 -2.17
CA MET A 551 -12.43 9.00 -1.00
C MET A 551 -12.16 10.18 -0.06
N SER A 552 -13.22 10.82 0.45
CA SER A 552 -13.18 11.91 1.45
C SER A 552 -14.49 11.87 2.26
N ASP A 553 -14.51 12.42 3.48
CA ASP A 553 -15.67 12.42 4.39
C ASP A 553 -16.91 13.14 3.81
N VAL A 554 -16.71 14.03 2.83
CA VAL A 554 -17.78 14.75 2.12
C VAL A 554 -18.36 13.94 0.95
N MET A 555 -17.67 12.89 0.48
CA MET A 555 -18.14 12.05 -0.62
C MET A 555 -19.09 10.95 -0.10
N LYS A 556 -20.31 10.92 -0.63
CA LYS A 556 -21.28 9.85 -0.32
C LYS A 556 -20.83 8.47 -0.82
N ASP A 557 -20.23 8.44 -2.00
CA ASP A 557 -19.80 7.25 -2.74
C ASP A 557 -18.40 7.54 -3.35
N PHE A 558 -17.57 6.53 -3.58
CA PHE A 558 -16.20 6.75 -4.09
C PHE A 558 -16.18 7.36 -5.50
N SER A 559 -15.24 8.28 -5.75
CA SER A 559 -14.97 8.77 -7.11
C SER A 559 -13.99 7.83 -7.81
N VAL A 560 -14.45 7.10 -8.84
CA VAL A 560 -13.57 6.26 -9.67
C VAL A 560 -12.71 7.15 -10.57
N LEU A 561 -11.39 7.09 -10.40
CA LEU A 561 -10.41 7.91 -11.11
C LEU A 561 -9.84 7.21 -12.35
N TYR A 562 -9.77 5.88 -12.29
CA TYR A 562 -9.37 4.99 -13.37
C TYR A 562 -10.05 3.64 -13.19
N ASP A 563 -10.34 2.94 -14.29
CA ASP A 563 -10.91 1.59 -14.33
C ASP A 563 -10.27 0.83 -15.51
N SER A 564 -9.55 -0.26 -15.22
CA SER A 564 -8.84 -1.04 -16.24
C SER A 564 -9.75 -1.63 -17.32
N ARG A 565 -11.04 -1.87 -17.01
CA ARG A 565 -12.04 -2.38 -17.98
C ARG A 565 -12.27 -1.40 -19.13
N LEU A 566 -12.11 -0.10 -18.86
CA LEU A 566 -12.29 0.98 -19.84
C LEU A 566 -10.99 1.32 -20.60
N ARG A 567 -9.86 0.70 -20.23
CA ARG A 567 -8.50 1.04 -20.71
C ARG A 567 -7.76 -0.10 -21.40
N PHE A 568 -8.36 -1.29 -21.45
CA PHE A 568 -7.77 -2.51 -22.04
C PHE A 568 -7.12 -2.27 -23.41
N LYS A 569 -7.77 -1.49 -24.29
CA LYS A 569 -7.29 -1.19 -25.63
C LYS A 569 -5.96 -0.43 -25.60
N GLU A 570 -5.89 0.65 -24.82
CA GLU A 570 -4.70 1.48 -24.68
C GLU A 570 -3.55 0.68 -24.06
N GLU A 571 -3.85 -0.12 -23.04
CA GLU A 571 -2.89 -0.92 -22.26
C GLU A 571 -2.33 -2.15 -22.99
N HIS A 572 -2.93 -2.53 -24.12
CA HIS A 572 -2.43 -3.58 -25.02
C HIS A 572 -2.03 -3.03 -26.41
N SER A 573 -2.14 -1.72 -26.66
CA SER A 573 -1.95 -1.12 -27.99
C SER A 573 -0.50 -1.05 -28.47
N ALA A 574 0.46 -0.94 -27.56
CA ALA A 574 1.89 -0.83 -27.88
C ALA A 574 2.64 -2.17 -27.70
N TRP A 575 1.94 -3.24 -27.31
CA TRP A 575 2.48 -4.58 -27.15
C TRP A 575 3.09 -5.14 -28.44
N VAL A 576 4.09 -6.01 -28.29
CA VAL A 576 4.85 -6.60 -29.40
C VAL A 576 4.97 -8.11 -29.24
N ASN A 577 4.82 -8.84 -30.34
CA ASN A 577 4.87 -10.30 -30.34
C ASN A 577 6.30 -10.81 -30.18
N THR A 578 6.73 -10.96 -28.92
CA THR A 578 8.06 -11.47 -28.54
C THR A 578 8.33 -12.88 -29.08
N THR A 579 7.32 -13.75 -29.18
CA THR A 579 7.49 -15.08 -29.81
C THR A 579 7.92 -14.97 -31.28
N LYS A 580 7.41 -13.98 -32.03
CA LYS A 580 7.88 -13.71 -33.38
C LYS A 580 9.34 -13.23 -33.39
N GLU A 581 9.72 -12.32 -32.49
CA GLU A 581 11.10 -11.80 -32.44
C GLU A 581 12.12 -12.91 -32.20
N ALA A 582 11.80 -13.89 -31.35
CA ALA A 582 12.61 -15.08 -31.12
C ALA A 582 12.70 -15.98 -32.35
N LEU A 583 11.59 -16.23 -33.05
CA LEU A 583 11.59 -16.97 -34.32
C LEU A 583 12.45 -16.25 -35.37
N ASP A 584 12.23 -14.94 -35.58
CA ASP A 584 13.00 -14.12 -36.51
C ASP A 584 14.50 -14.12 -36.15
N TYR A 585 14.86 -14.15 -34.85
CA TYR A 585 16.26 -14.27 -34.38
C TYR A 585 16.84 -15.66 -34.68
N LEU A 586 16.12 -16.73 -34.35
CA LEU A 586 16.52 -18.12 -34.62
C LEU A 586 16.74 -18.31 -36.12
N GLU A 587 15.80 -17.87 -36.97
CA GLU A 587 15.89 -17.91 -38.43
C GLU A 587 17.20 -17.28 -38.96
N ARG A 588 17.53 -16.08 -38.48
CA ARG A 588 18.76 -15.35 -38.88
C ARG A 588 20.06 -15.97 -38.34
N ASN A 589 19.99 -16.78 -37.28
CA ASN A 589 21.17 -17.36 -36.62
C ASN A 589 21.27 -18.89 -36.72
N LYS A 590 20.41 -19.56 -37.50
CA LYS A 590 20.45 -21.02 -37.80
C LYS A 590 21.86 -21.59 -38.04
N PRO A 591 22.81 -20.94 -38.74
CA PRO A 591 24.16 -21.48 -38.97
C PRO A 591 25.16 -21.27 -37.81
N LYS A 592 24.79 -20.53 -36.76
CA LYS A 592 25.68 -20.16 -35.63
C LYS A 592 25.30 -20.83 -34.31
N LEU A 593 24.08 -21.32 -34.20
CA LEU A 593 23.63 -22.09 -33.05
C LEU A 593 24.29 -23.48 -33.14
N PRO A 594 24.93 -24.00 -32.06
CA PRO A 594 25.32 -25.41 -32.04
C PRO A 594 24.07 -26.27 -32.21
N PHE A 595 24.16 -27.34 -33.00
CA PHE A 595 23.04 -28.25 -33.21
C PHE A 595 22.50 -28.75 -31.86
N PHE A 596 21.16 -28.76 -31.73
CA PHE A 596 20.48 -29.32 -30.56
C PHE A 596 20.80 -30.83 -30.47
N GLY A 597 21.67 -31.17 -29.53
CA GLY A 597 22.01 -32.54 -29.12
C GLY A 597 22.08 -32.61 -27.59
N ASP A 598 21.73 -33.75 -27.02
CA ASP A 598 21.25 -33.86 -25.63
C ASP A 598 22.29 -33.63 -24.50
N ASP A 599 23.53 -33.28 -24.81
CA ASP A 599 24.62 -33.09 -23.83
C ASP A 599 24.78 -31.62 -23.38
N MET A 600 23.82 -31.10 -22.61
CA MET A 600 24.06 -29.91 -21.77
C MET A 600 24.62 -30.31 -20.38
N PRO A 601 25.80 -29.80 -19.97
CA PRO A 601 26.42 -30.21 -18.71
C PRO A 601 25.66 -29.65 -17.49
N HIS A 602 25.11 -30.55 -16.67
CA HIS A 602 24.32 -30.25 -15.46
C HIS A 602 24.85 -29.07 -14.62
N LYS A 603 24.10 -27.94 -14.53
CA LYS A 603 24.41 -26.86 -13.58
C LYS A 603 23.23 -25.97 -13.17
N ARG A 604 22.66 -26.32 -12.01
CA ARG A 604 21.68 -25.58 -11.18
C ARG A 604 20.28 -25.38 -11.77
N LYS A 605 19.27 -25.59 -10.92
CA LYS A 605 17.87 -25.21 -11.21
C LYS A 605 17.79 -23.69 -11.44
N ARG A 606 17.49 -23.27 -12.68
CA ARG A 606 17.14 -21.89 -13.02
C ARG A 606 15.61 -21.82 -13.16
N ARG A 607 14.95 -20.98 -12.36
CA ARG A 607 13.50 -20.75 -12.43
C ARG A 607 13.20 -19.65 -13.45
N HIS A 608 12.24 -19.87 -14.34
CA HIS A 608 11.68 -18.87 -15.24
C HIS A 608 10.32 -19.33 -15.79
N ILE A 609 9.38 -18.40 -15.95
CA ILE A 609 7.99 -18.68 -16.32
C ILE A 609 7.75 -18.40 -17.80
N GLY A 610 7.18 -19.35 -18.55
CA GLY A 610 6.72 -19.11 -19.92
C GLY A 610 5.80 -20.20 -20.47
N LEU A 611 4.54 -19.86 -20.73
CA LEU A 611 3.74 -20.30 -21.89
C LEU A 611 2.36 -19.62 -21.92
N HIS A 612 1.95 -19.15 -23.10
CA HIS A 612 0.79 -18.30 -23.46
C HIS A 612 -0.64 -18.64 -22.99
N ASP A 613 -1.57 -17.76 -23.37
CA ASP A 613 -3.03 -17.92 -23.48
C ASP A 613 -3.89 -17.60 -22.24
N ALA A 614 -3.77 -16.36 -21.77
CA ALA A 614 -4.87 -15.58 -21.17
C ALA A 614 -4.59 -14.08 -21.36
N GLU A 615 -5.61 -13.25 -21.17
CA GLU A 615 -5.47 -11.80 -21.01
C GLU A 615 -4.55 -11.49 -19.81
N GLY A 616 -3.75 -10.42 -19.90
CA GLY A 616 -2.65 -10.18 -18.95
C GLY A 616 -3.11 -9.89 -17.52
N ILE A 617 -2.37 -10.39 -16.51
CA ILE A 617 -2.60 -9.96 -15.12
C ILE A 617 -2.05 -8.55 -14.96
N GLN A 618 -2.94 -7.59 -14.71
CA GLN A 618 -2.58 -6.23 -14.34
C GLN A 618 -1.98 -6.14 -12.93
N ARG A 619 -1.01 -5.23 -12.73
CA ARG A 619 -0.36 -4.96 -11.45
C ARG A 619 -0.60 -3.55 -10.94
N TYR A 620 -0.74 -3.48 -9.61
CA TYR A 620 -1.07 -2.28 -8.83
C TYR A 620 -0.15 -2.22 -7.61
N ILE A 621 1.04 -1.63 -7.77
CA ILE A 621 2.10 -1.57 -6.75
C ILE A 621 2.37 -0.12 -6.34
N SER A 622 2.41 0.80 -7.29
CA SER A 622 2.42 2.24 -7.02
C SER A 622 1.02 2.84 -7.20
N SER A 623 0.58 3.69 -6.28
CA SER A 623 -0.62 4.55 -6.48
C SER A 623 -0.30 5.81 -7.30
N GLY A 624 0.95 5.98 -7.74
CA GLY A 624 1.41 7.13 -8.51
C GLY A 624 2.00 8.27 -7.66
N THR A 625 2.03 9.45 -8.27
CA THR A 625 2.38 10.75 -7.66
C THR A 625 1.47 11.82 -8.25
N LEU A 626 1.08 12.82 -7.47
CA LEU A 626 0.49 14.02 -8.07
C LEU A 626 1.60 14.82 -8.80
N ALA A 627 1.18 15.80 -9.58
CA ALA A 627 2.02 16.64 -10.41
C ALA A 627 1.37 18.02 -10.62
N PRO A 628 2.16 19.06 -10.93
CA PRO A 628 1.61 20.38 -11.23
C PRO A 628 0.74 20.33 -12.50
N PRO A 629 -0.29 21.19 -12.63
CA PRO A 629 -1.00 21.37 -13.88
C PRO A 629 -0.12 21.86 -15.03
N LEU A 630 -0.45 21.49 -16.27
CA LEU A 630 0.30 21.90 -17.47
C LEU A 630 0.03 23.35 -17.92
N GLN A 631 -0.87 24.07 -17.26
CA GLN A 631 -1.25 25.44 -17.60
C GLN A 631 -1.28 26.29 -16.33
N SER A 632 -0.66 27.47 -16.36
CA SER A 632 -0.61 28.42 -15.24
C SER A 632 -1.98 28.90 -14.75
N ASN A 633 -3.00 28.76 -15.59
CA ASN A 633 -4.37 29.21 -15.35
C ASN A 633 -5.30 28.04 -14.98
N SER A 634 -4.74 26.94 -14.45
CA SER A 634 -5.52 25.84 -13.89
C SER A 634 -6.44 26.34 -12.78
N ILE A 635 -7.67 25.80 -12.71
CA ILE A 635 -8.62 26.16 -11.67
C ILE A 635 -8.09 25.67 -10.31
N ASP A 636 -8.21 26.51 -9.27
CA ASP A 636 -7.73 26.25 -7.89
C ASP A 636 -8.20 24.92 -7.27
N ASN A 637 -9.20 24.24 -7.86
CA ASN A 637 -9.76 22.96 -7.42
C ASN A 637 -9.24 21.73 -8.22
N SER A 638 -8.11 21.86 -8.92
CA SER A 638 -7.59 20.82 -9.82
C SER A 638 -6.10 20.49 -9.63
N ILE A 639 -5.73 19.24 -9.88
CA ILE A 639 -4.34 18.75 -9.85
C ILE A 639 -4.14 17.68 -10.92
N HIS A 640 -2.90 17.41 -11.32
CA HIS A 640 -2.60 16.27 -12.18
C HIS A 640 -2.13 15.08 -11.33
N LEU A 641 -2.46 13.87 -11.77
CA LEU A 641 -2.00 12.60 -11.19
C LEU A 641 -1.27 11.82 -12.29
N LEU A 642 -0.06 11.34 -11.99
CA LEU A 642 0.66 10.37 -12.81
C LEU A 642 0.76 9.03 -12.10
N PHE A 643 0.42 7.97 -12.81
CA PHE A 643 0.56 6.60 -12.33
C PHE A 643 0.97 5.67 -13.48
N ALA A 644 1.59 4.55 -13.12
CA ALA A 644 1.96 3.50 -14.05
C ALA A 644 1.19 2.22 -13.70
N VAL A 645 0.70 1.54 -14.73
CA VAL A 645 0.11 0.20 -14.63
C VAL A 645 0.81 -0.71 -15.63
N TYR A 646 0.94 -1.99 -15.34
CA TYR A 646 1.57 -2.94 -16.26
C TYR A 646 0.95 -4.32 -16.14
N TRP A 647 1.06 -5.11 -17.20
CA TRP A 647 0.62 -6.51 -17.20
C TRP A 647 1.73 -7.47 -17.62
N PHE A 648 1.55 -8.73 -17.23
CA PHE A 648 2.33 -9.86 -17.70
C PHE A 648 1.45 -11.11 -17.87
N TYR A 649 1.97 -12.13 -18.56
CA TYR A 649 1.29 -13.39 -18.77
C TYR A 649 1.22 -14.21 -17.46
N PRO A 650 0.04 -14.76 -17.10
CA PRO A 650 -0.13 -15.49 -15.84
C PRO A 650 0.78 -16.72 -15.73
N ALA A 651 1.29 -16.96 -14.53
CA ALA A 651 1.93 -18.22 -14.19
C ALA A 651 0.89 -19.36 -14.20
N LYS A 652 1.23 -20.47 -14.87
CA LYS A 652 0.37 -21.65 -14.95
C LYS A 652 0.42 -22.45 -13.65
N THR A 653 -0.44 -22.06 -12.73
CA THR A 653 -0.58 -22.64 -11.38
C THR A 653 -1.95 -23.29 -11.20
N SER A 654 -2.23 -23.83 -10.01
CA SER A 654 -3.54 -24.38 -9.65
C SER A 654 -3.73 -24.29 -8.14
N VAL A 655 -4.99 -24.15 -7.70
CA VAL A 655 -5.35 -23.91 -6.30
C VAL A 655 -6.34 -24.95 -5.75
N LEU A 656 -6.13 -25.31 -4.50
CA LEU A 656 -6.98 -26.20 -3.69
C LEU A 656 -7.89 -25.35 -2.80
N PHE A 657 -9.20 -25.60 -2.87
CA PHE A 657 -10.16 -25.11 -1.88
C PHE A 657 -10.29 -26.10 -0.71
N PRO A 658 -10.88 -25.71 0.44
CA PRO A 658 -11.13 -26.63 1.56
C PRO A 658 -11.85 -27.93 1.17
N LYS A 659 -12.75 -27.90 0.19
CA LYS A 659 -13.42 -29.10 -0.36
C LYS A 659 -12.47 -30.03 -1.12
N ASP A 660 -11.51 -29.46 -1.86
CA ASP A 660 -10.48 -30.24 -2.56
C ASP A 660 -9.55 -30.92 -1.56
N LYS A 661 -9.14 -30.20 -0.49
CA LYS A 661 -8.34 -30.75 0.61
C LYS A 661 -8.99 -31.95 1.27
N VAL A 662 -10.27 -31.85 1.67
CA VAL A 662 -11.00 -32.96 2.32
C VAL A 662 -11.01 -34.21 1.43
N CYS A 663 -11.25 -34.05 0.12
CA CYS A 663 -11.18 -35.14 -0.84
C CYS A 663 -9.76 -35.77 -0.92
N ILE A 664 -8.71 -34.94 -0.88
CA ILE A 664 -7.32 -35.41 -0.89
C ILE A 664 -6.99 -36.15 0.40
N ASP A 665 -7.34 -35.62 1.57
CA ASP A 665 -7.10 -36.25 2.87
C ASP A 665 -7.84 -37.60 3.01
N GLU A 666 -9.06 -37.70 2.47
CA GLU A 666 -9.78 -38.97 2.37
C GLU A 666 -9.11 -39.97 1.42
N GLY A 667 -8.59 -39.50 0.28
CA GLY A 667 -7.78 -40.32 -0.61
C GLY A 667 -6.47 -40.79 0.03
N MET A 668 -5.77 -39.92 0.77
CA MET A 668 -4.51 -40.24 1.43
C MET A 668 -4.67 -41.19 2.63
N LYS A 669 -5.81 -41.17 3.34
CA LYS A 669 -6.17 -42.23 4.32
C LYS A 669 -6.24 -43.63 3.68
N LEU A 670 -6.39 -43.71 2.35
CA LEU A 670 -6.51 -44.94 1.57
C LEU A 670 -5.21 -45.34 0.85
N GLU A 671 -4.06 -44.73 1.22
CA GLU A 671 -2.72 -44.97 0.62
C GLU A 671 -2.37 -46.46 0.45
N LYS A 672 -2.83 -47.34 1.36
CA LYS A 672 -2.61 -48.79 1.28
C LYS A 672 -3.02 -49.42 -0.06
N ARG A 673 -3.92 -48.78 -0.82
CA ARG A 673 -4.30 -49.18 -2.19
C ARG A 673 -3.12 -49.25 -3.17
N ARG A 674 -2.00 -48.55 -2.92
CA ARG A 674 -0.79 -48.62 -3.78
C ARG A 674 0.01 -49.91 -3.66
N PHE A 675 -0.32 -50.77 -2.70
CA PHE A 675 0.25 -52.11 -2.54
C PHE A 675 -0.63 -53.24 -3.09
N THR A 676 -1.84 -52.94 -3.58
CA THR A 676 -2.75 -53.92 -4.17
C THR A 676 -2.33 -54.23 -5.62
N ALA A 677 -1.81 -55.44 -5.88
CA ALA A 677 -1.18 -55.82 -7.16
C ALA A 677 -2.03 -55.64 -8.43
N SER A 678 -3.37 -55.62 -8.30
CA SER A 678 -4.33 -55.39 -9.40
C SER A 678 -4.95 -53.98 -9.40
N GLY A 679 -4.51 -53.09 -8.51
CA GLY A 679 -5.07 -51.75 -8.35
C GLY A 679 -4.46 -50.71 -9.29
N LYS A 680 -5.25 -49.71 -9.69
CA LYS A 680 -4.83 -48.53 -10.49
C LYS A 680 -3.57 -47.83 -9.95
N TYR A 681 -3.34 -47.91 -8.64
CA TYR A 681 -2.28 -47.22 -7.91
C TYR A 681 -1.06 -48.11 -7.63
N TYR A 682 -1.03 -49.34 -8.14
CA TYR A 682 -0.01 -50.32 -7.77
C TYR A 682 1.41 -49.85 -8.16
N GLY A 683 2.35 -50.03 -7.25
CA GLY A 683 3.76 -49.68 -7.47
C GLY A 683 4.06 -48.19 -7.41
N MET A 684 3.06 -47.33 -7.18
CA MET A 684 3.29 -45.90 -6.94
C MET A 684 4.03 -45.68 -5.61
N ASP A 685 4.97 -44.73 -5.62
CA ASP A 685 5.49 -44.12 -4.41
C ASP A 685 4.43 -43.19 -3.77
N ARG A 686 4.76 -42.59 -2.63
CA ARG A 686 3.81 -41.75 -1.89
C ARG A 686 3.49 -40.47 -2.65
N ASP A 687 4.48 -39.83 -3.26
CA ASP A 687 4.30 -38.54 -3.96
C ASP A 687 3.56 -38.72 -5.29
N GLY A 688 3.82 -39.81 -6.02
CA GLY A 688 3.05 -40.22 -7.19
C GLY A 688 1.59 -40.54 -6.85
N TYR A 689 1.34 -41.20 -5.72
CA TYR A 689 -0.02 -41.45 -5.22
C TYR A 689 -0.74 -40.15 -4.85
N GLU A 690 -0.08 -39.27 -4.06
CA GLU A 690 -0.61 -37.97 -3.64
C GLU A 690 -1.00 -37.10 -4.84
N ARG A 691 -0.17 -37.08 -5.90
CA ARG A 691 -0.47 -36.39 -7.16
C ARG A 691 -1.70 -36.96 -7.87
N VAL A 692 -1.81 -38.29 -8.03
CA VAL A 692 -2.95 -38.91 -8.73
C VAL A 692 -4.27 -38.69 -7.98
N ILE A 693 -4.25 -38.77 -6.64
CA ILE A 693 -5.40 -38.43 -5.79
C ILE A 693 -5.78 -36.95 -5.94
N THR A 694 -4.78 -36.05 -5.96
CA THR A 694 -5.00 -34.60 -6.17
C THR A 694 -5.65 -34.32 -7.53
N GLU A 695 -5.18 -34.96 -8.61
CA GLU A 695 -5.80 -34.85 -9.92
C GLU A 695 -7.25 -35.36 -9.94
N GLU A 696 -7.55 -36.48 -9.27
CA GLU A 696 -8.92 -37.00 -9.20
C GLU A 696 -9.87 -36.08 -8.42
N CYS A 697 -9.40 -35.46 -7.34
CA CYS A 697 -10.19 -34.48 -6.60
C CYS A 697 -10.42 -33.20 -7.41
N LEU A 698 -9.41 -32.68 -8.10
CA LEU A 698 -9.56 -31.52 -8.98
C LEU A 698 -10.52 -31.80 -10.17
N LYS A 699 -10.50 -33.02 -10.73
CA LYS A 699 -11.46 -33.49 -11.75
C LYS A 699 -12.90 -33.47 -11.22
N LYS A 700 -13.15 -33.95 -9.99
CA LYS A 700 -14.48 -33.90 -9.36
C LYS A 700 -14.98 -32.46 -9.16
N SER A 701 -14.09 -31.54 -8.79
CA SER A 701 -14.39 -30.12 -8.63
C SER A 701 -14.49 -29.33 -9.95
N ASN A 702 -14.47 -30.00 -11.11
CA ASN A 702 -14.55 -29.40 -12.44
C ASN A 702 -13.49 -28.28 -12.66
N LYS A 703 -12.29 -28.48 -12.11
CA LYS A 703 -11.10 -27.65 -12.27
C LYS A 703 -10.18 -28.25 -13.35
N SER A 704 -9.36 -27.39 -13.97
CA SER A 704 -8.33 -27.85 -14.92
C SER A 704 -7.28 -28.71 -14.21
N THR A 705 -6.85 -29.80 -14.84
CA THR A 705 -5.79 -30.68 -14.32
C THR A 705 -4.52 -30.70 -15.18
N ASN A 706 -4.27 -29.63 -15.94
CA ASN A 706 -2.95 -29.41 -16.54
C ASN A 706 -1.96 -28.94 -15.46
N ILE A 707 -1.61 -29.85 -14.55
CA ILE A 707 -0.59 -29.64 -13.50
C ILE A 707 0.79 -29.69 -14.16
N GLN A 708 1.12 -28.64 -14.89
CA GLN A 708 2.44 -28.43 -15.48
C GLN A 708 3.33 -27.71 -14.46
N PHE A 709 4.07 -28.48 -13.67
CA PHE A 709 5.25 -27.95 -13.00
C PHE A 709 6.22 -27.40 -14.05
N GLN A 710 6.82 -26.25 -13.75
CA GLN A 710 7.61 -25.42 -14.66
C GLN A 710 8.68 -26.22 -15.43
N LYS A 711 8.67 -26.13 -16.77
CA LYS A 711 9.80 -26.54 -17.63
C LYS A 711 10.99 -25.61 -17.39
N GLU A 712 12.19 -26.03 -17.80
CA GLU A 712 13.40 -25.23 -17.64
C GLU A 712 13.33 -23.89 -18.39
N TYR A 713 14.17 -22.93 -17.96
CA TYR A 713 14.27 -21.59 -18.56
C TYR A 713 14.63 -21.66 -20.05
N ASP A 714 13.68 -21.30 -20.90
CA ASP A 714 13.87 -21.14 -22.33
C ASP A 714 14.01 -19.63 -22.69
N PRO A 715 15.23 -19.15 -23.00
CA PRO A 715 15.46 -17.77 -23.39
C PRO A 715 14.94 -17.42 -24.80
N TYR A 716 14.44 -18.39 -25.57
CA TYR A 716 13.79 -18.18 -26.87
C TYR A 716 12.26 -18.16 -26.77
N ASN A 717 11.68 -18.42 -25.59
CA ASN A 717 10.23 -18.48 -25.38
C ASN A 717 9.76 -17.52 -24.28
N LEU A 718 10.28 -16.29 -24.28
CA LEU A 718 9.83 -15.24 -23.35
C LEU A 718 8.54 -14.57 -23.86
N HIS A 719 7.65 -14.22 -22.92
CA HIS A 719 6.41 -13.52 -23.18
C HIS A 719 6.37 -12.26 -22.32
N MET A 720 6.49 -11.09 -22.96
CA MET A 720 6.57 -9.80 -22.27
C MET A 720 5.29 -8.99 -22.54
N GLY A 721 4.83 -8.25 -21.54
CA GLY A 721 3.64 -7.40 -21.65
C GLY A 721 3.98 -5.95 -22.02
N GLN A 722 3.21 -5.02 -21.46
CA GLN A 722 3.35 -3.58 -21.63
C GLN A 722 3.23 -2.88 -20.27
N THR A 723 4.04 -1.85 -20.05
CA THR A 723 3.78 -0.81 -19.04
C THR A 723 3.05 0.35 -19.73
N THR A 724 2.01 0.89 -19.08
CA THR A 724 1.27 2.05 -19.56
C THR A 724 1.30 3.13 -18.49
N ILE A 725 1.74 4.32 -18.86
CA ILE A 725 1.86 5.47 -17.96
C ILE A 725 0.79 6.49 -18.34
N TYR A 726 0.06 6.96 -17.35
CA TYR A 726 -1.01 7.94 -17.48
C TYR A 726 -0.56 9.26 -16.86
N ARG A 727 -0.88 10.38 -17.52
CA ARG A 727 -1.08 11.68 -16.85
C ARG A 727 -2.54 12.05 -17.02
N ILE A 728 -3.27 12.11 -15.91
CA ILE A 728 -4.67 12.55 -15.88
C ILE A 728 -4.79 13.84 -15.07
N LYS A 729 -5.76 14.68 -15.41
CA LYS A 729 -6.19 15.84 -14.63
C LYS A 729 -7.38 15.45 -13.79
N LEU A 730 -7.28 15.67 -12.49
CA LEU A 730 -8.36 15.55 -11.52
C LEU A 730 -8.92 16.95 -11.27
N THR A 731 -10.25 17.11 -11.34
CA THR A 731 -10.93 18.38 -10.98
C THR A 731 -12.02 18.09 -9.97
N CYS A 732 -12.06 18.87 -8.88
CA CYS A 732 -12.98 18.64 -7.77
C CYS A 732 -14.29 19.43 -7.93
N ASP A 733 -15.44 18.76 -7.85
CA ASP A 733 -16.76 19.39 -7.81
C ASP A 733 -17.06 19.91 -6.40
N CYS A 734 -16.83 21.21 -6.23
CA CYS A 734 -16.98 21.98 -4.99
C CYS A 734 -17.26 23.46 -5.30
N LYS A 735 -17.75 24.23 -4.32
CA LYS A 735 -17.99 25.68 -4.49
C LYS A 735 -16.81 26.55 -4.07
N ASP A 736 -16.16 26.21 -2.96
CA ASP A 736 -15.16 27.06 -2.29
C ASP A 736 -13.94 26.25 -1.81
N CYS A 737 -13.60 25.12 -2.46
CA CYS A 737 -12.43 24.32 -2.10
C CYS A 737 -11.20 24.71 -2.95
N LYS A 738 -10.03 24.74 -2.30
CA LYS A 738 -8.74 25.04 -2.94
C LYS A 738 -7.74 23.93 -2.68
N THR A 739 -7.16 23.40 -3.75
CA THR A 739 -6.07 22.44 -3.74
C THR A 739 -4.78 23.12 -3.28
N LYS A 740 -4.02 22.52 -2.35
CA LYS A 740 -2.67 23.03 -2.03
C LYS A 740 -1.82 23.02 -3.31
N LYS A 741 -0.99 24.04 -3.54
CA LYS A 741 -0.01 24.03 -4.63
C LYS A 741 0.85 22.77 -4.59
N PHE A 742 1.29 22.27 -5.75
CA PHE A 742 2.04 21.01 -5.88
C PHE A 742 3.25 20.93 -4.92
N GLU A 743 3.93 22.05 -4.69
CA GLU A 743 5.09 22.17 -3.81
C GLU A 743 4.71 22.08 -2.33
N HIS A 744 3.49 22.49 -1.97
CA HIS A 744 2.94 22.44 -0.61
C HIS A 744 2.02 21.22 -0.38
N GLN A 745 1.92 20.31 -1.36
CA GLN A 745 1.17 19.08 -1.20
C GLN A 745 1.95 18.10 -0.31
N THR A 746 1.18 17.25 0.38
CA THR A 746 1.66 16.52 1.54
C THR A 746 1.25 15.07 1.44
N TRP A 747 2.12 14.23 0.88
CA TRP A 747 1.87 12.79 0.76
C TRP A 747 3.15 11.94 0.96
N PRO A 748 3.06 10.82 1.70
CA PRO A 748 4.02 9.74 1.55
C PRO A 748 3.71 9.03 0.22
N SER A 749 4.55 9.23 -0.80
CA SER A 749 4.46 8.41 -2.01
C SER A 749 5.02 7.01 -1.70
N TYR A 750 4.63 6.01 -2.48
CA TYR A 750 5.29 4.70 -2.39
C TYR A 750 6.80 4.88 -2.54
N MET A 751 7.57 4.33 -1.59
CA MET A 751 9.04 4.50 -1.51
C MET A 751 9.49 5.98 -1.59
N GLY A 752 8.65 6.92 -1.14
CA GLY A 752 8.90 8.36 -1.19
C GLY A 752 10.04 8.80 -0.26
N PRO A 753 10.87 9.78 -0.66
CA PRO A 753 12.07 10.13 0.10
C PRO A 753 11.76 10.81 1.44
N PHE A 754 10.79 11.73 1.50
CA PHE A 754 10.59 12.55 2.69
C PHE A 754 9.72 11.90 3.78
N THR A 755 8.88 10.92 3.42
CA THR A 755 8.05 10.11 4.36
C THR A 755 7.22 10.92 5.36
N ASP A 756 6.81 12.11 4.98
CA ASP A 756 6.24 13.12 5.85
C ASP A 756 4.88 13.61 5.36
N SER A 757 4.17 14.28 6.26
CA SER A 757 2.90 14.94 5.92
C SER A 757 3.01 16.46 5.83
N ASN A 758 4.21 17.04 5.92
CA ASN A 758 4.45 18.49 6.01
C ASN A 758 5.96 18.80 6.04
N THR A 759 6.64 18.98 4.90
CA THR A 759 7.88 19.77 4.87
C THR A 759 8.07 20.53 3.55
N PHE A 760 7.71 21.81 3.57
CA PHE A 760 8.72 22.83 3.31
C PHE A 760 8.98 23.57 4.64
N ILE A 761 10.25 23.83 4.93
CA ILE A 761 10.76 24.77 5.94
C ILE A 761 11.91 25.51 5.27
#